data_AF-A0A3Q7NLT9-F1
#
_entry.id   AF-A0A3Q7NLT9-F1
#
_cell.length_a   1.000
_cell.length_b   1.000
_cell.length_c   1.000
_cell.angle_alpha   90.00
_cell.angle_beta   90.00
_cell.angle_gamma   90.00
#
_symmetry.space_group_name_H-M   'P 1'
#
loop_
_entity.id
_entity.type
_entity.pdbx_description
1 polymer ?
#
loop_
_entity_poly.entity_id
_entity_poly.type
_entity_poly.pdbx_seq_one_letter_code
_entity_poly.pdbx_strand_id
1 'polypeptide(L)'
;MWHSARGRGSRRVAAGRFARVCSGLGLGGSLLRARAGVAPSLRVVQMPIEDPITTCLSPSVYDMICKLGFEVRESCDISGIVTQRGEVCWPSITACVTYTQSAQSLDYRGTVRLLGPVCEAVHQHLLSLTKGEFDIRYVPWLQWTAFPELFPEIFDALGSLQCPAIPLGLMKLTACLERALGDVYLLNGKECPFLLRDLLASEELAAVFGRSVMDVLKVFVGSPCGLNLRNTLWHGFASPHEIPPKYCSMMILLTVGLGQLLKSYLQQTKLVLGHRPFIALTNLEDLAIFPDVTSEVLSVLEEVVRKSTFILKVMLPYWEAALIGFRSHRFADCAMLLLTQLETGLRRVFAAVNQCPKRLLTAESTALYTTFDEILAKHLDDGKINQLPLFLGEPAMEFLWDFLNHQEGPRIRDHLSHGEINLPEFPKEAANQLLAFSVVLLLRFTDEDLSAALKEKAAIKSLVGLAEGYHAHFHPVSQLKKQVLSCEKSIRVWPLLPLPEEAEEAARLEGTSETQACEALITEILRALPPHLPESRGVVSDWDSLSAERTVLEVLTVLRNISTHCARVSSQVAASVELRYQQWVERRLRSRQRQTYLHMLTSIKLLSPVLYLILLLIALELVNIHVVHGKNTYEYQQYLKFLKSILQYVENLVTYTSQQENKWNKTINLTHTALLKIWTFSKKKQMLIHLAKKSTSKGGL
;
A
#
# COMPACT_ATOMS: atom_id res chain seq x y z
N MET A 1 26.09 -18.40 -47.59
CA MET A 1 25.05 -17.37 -47.30
C MET A 1 23.77 -17.88 -46.61
N TRP A 2 23.55 -19.20 -46.41
CA TRP A 2 22.26 -19.72 -45.90
C TRP A 2 22.15 -19.96 -44.38
N HIS A 3 23.24 -19.88 -43.61
CA HIS A 3 23.20 -20.20 -42.16
C HIS A 3 22.98 -19.00 -41.23
N SER A 4 23.19 -17.76 -41.66
CA SER A 4 22.99 -16.55 -40.81
C SER A 4 21.52 -16.11 -40.67
N ALA A 5 20.60 -16.66 -41.45
CA ALA A 5 19.19 -16.25 -41.45
C ALA A 5 18.37 -16.90 -40.32
N ARG A 6 18.77 -18.08 -39.80
CA ARG A 6 17.97 -18.84 -38.83
C ARG A 6 17.97 -18.24 -37.42
N GLY A 7 19.14 -17.88 -36.86
CA GLY A 7 19.22 -17.25 -35.52
C GLY A 7 18.56 -15.86 -35.45
N ARG A 8 18.69 -15.05 -36.51
CA ARG A 8 17.92 -13.78 -36.64
C ARG A 8 16.42 -14.05 -36.81
N GLY A 9 16.05 -15.14 -37.47
CA GLY A 9 14.67 -15.59 -37.65
C GLY A 9 13.98 -15.93 -36.33
N SER A 10 14.55 -16.82 -35.52
CA SER A 10 13.95 -17.25 -34.25
C SER A 10 13.76 -16.09 -33.27
N ARG A 11 14.74 -15.17 -33.20
CA ARG A 11 14.62 -13.95 -32.39
C ARG A 11 13.52 -13.02 -32.90
N ARG A 12 13.48 -12.72 -34.21
CA ARG A 12 12.43 -11.88 -34.80
C ARG A 12 11.04 -12.47 -34.62
N VAL A 13 10.92 -13.80 -34.70
CA VAL A 13 9.65 -14.50 -34.48
C VAL A 13 9.23 -14.44 -33.01
N ALA A 14 10.13 -14.72 -32.07
CA ALA A 14 9.84 -14.62 -30.63
C ALA A 14 9.48 -13.19 -30.21
N ALA A 15 10.29 -12.20 -30.61
CA ALA A 15 10.04 -10.79 -30.32
C ALA A 15 8.79 -10.25 -31.02
N GLY A 16 8.56 -10.61 -32.29
CA GLY A 16 7.37 -10.17 -33.04
C GLY A 16 6.07 -10.82 -32.55
N ARG A 17 6.15 -12.01 -31.95
CA ARG A 17 5.02 -12.65 -31.28
C ARG A 17 4.80 -12.08 -29.88
N PHE A 18 5.87 -11.84 -29.13
CA PHE A 18 5.81 -11.11 -27.86
C PHE A 18 5.16 -9.74 -28.05
N ALA A 19 5.61 -8.96 -29.04
CA ALA A 19 5.02 -7.66 -29.37
C ALA A 19 3.53 -7.77 -29.70
N ARG A 20 3.12 -8.76 -30.50
CA ARG A 20 1.69 -9.00 -30.79
C ARG A 20 0.87 -9.36 -29.55
N VAL A 21 1.40 -10.20 -28.67
CA VAL A 21 0.76 -10.56 -27.40
C VAL A 21 0.67 -9.34 -26.49
N CYS A 22 1.74 -8.54 -26.40
CA CYS A 22 1.74 -7.29 -25.64
C CYS A 22 0.75 -6.26 -26.20
N SER A 23 0.67 -6.08 -27.52
CA SER A 23 -0.32 -5.19 -28.14
C SER A 23 -1.75 -5.64 -27.88
N GLY A 24 -2.03 -6.96 -27.95
CA GLY A 24 -3.34 -7.52 -27.61
C GLY A 24 -3.70 -7.44 -26.12
N LEU A 25 -2.70 -7.28 -25.25
CA LEU A 25 -2.85 -7.14 -23.80
C LEU A 25 -2.91 -5.68 -23.32
N GLY A 26 -2.93 -4.70 -24.22
CA GLY A 26 -2.84 -3.29 -23.85
C GLY A 26 -1.50 -2.89 -23.22
N LEU A 27 -0.45 -3.72 -23.40
CA LEU A 27 0.90 -3.50 -22.84
C LEU A 27 1.76 -2.55 -23.70
N GLY A 28 1.22 -2.01 -24.78
CA GLY A 28 1.88 -1.02 -25.64
C GLY A 28 1.55 0.41 -25.20
N GLY A 29 2.55 1.19 -24.82
CA GLY A 29 2.40 2.59 -24.43
C GLY A 29 2.04 3.47 -25.63
N SER A 30 0.76 3.64 -25.89
CA SER A 30 0.19 4.78 -26.63
C SER A 30 -1.33 4.68 -26.61
N LEU A 31 -1.96 5.72 -26.04
CA LEU A 31 -3.35 6.17 -26.23
C LEU A 31 -4.22 5.27 -27.11
N LEU A 32 -5.10 4.50 -26.49
CA LEU A 32 -6.29 3.99 -27.17
C LEU A 32 -7.51 4.56 -26.46
N ARG A 33 -8.16 5.51 -27.16
CA ARG A 33 -9.53 5.93 -26.93
C ARG A 33 -10.37 4.69 -26.62
N ALA A 34 -10.76 4.53 -25.36
CA ALA A 34 -11.87 3.68 -25.02
C ALA A 34 -13.08 4.20 -25.79
N ARG A 35 -13.66 3.34 -26.65
CA ARG A 35 -15.04 3.56 -27.07
C ARG A 35 -15.85 3.64 -25.79
N ALA A 36 -16.49 4.78 -25.56
CA ALA A 36 -17.47 4.97 -24.50
C ALA A 36 -18.55 3.89 -24.67
N GLY A 37 -18.37 2.76 -24.00
CA GLY A 37 -19.47 1.88 -23.67
C GLY A 37 -20.37 2.69 -22.75
N VAL A 38 -21.62 2.85 -23.17
CA VAL A 38 -22.65 3.52 -22.36
C VAL A 38 -22.65 2.82 -21.01
N ALA A 39 -22.13 3.51 -19.99
CA ALA A 39 -22.27 3.07 -18.62
C ALA A 39 -23.77 2.83 -18.38
N PRO A 40 -24.18 1.71 -17.76
CA PRO A 40 -25.57 1.58 -17.35
C PRO A 40 -25.90 2.81 -16.53
N SER A 41 -27.03 3.45 -16.83
CA SER A 41 -27.55 4.57 -16.05
C SER A 41 -27.66 4.12 -14.59
N LEU A 42 -26.63 4.43 -13.81
CA LEU A 42 -26.52 4.10 -12.40
C LEU A 42 -27.63 4.88 -11.71
N ARG A 43 -28.65 4.15 -11.25
CA ARG A 43 -29.67 4.70 -10.37
C ARG A 43 -28.95 5.38 -9.21
N VAL A 44 -29.08 6.70 -9.13
CA VAL A 44 -28.72 7.45 -7.94
C VAL A 44 -29.49 6.81 -6.79
N VAL A 45 -28.76 6.23 -5.82
CA VAL A 45 -29.38 5.89 -4.55
C VAL A 45 -29.77 7.24 -3.95
N GLN A 46 -31.07 7.55 -3.94
CA GLN A 46 -31.59 8.73 -3.25
C GLN A 46 -31.30 8.54 -1.77
N MET A 47 -30.18 9.11 -1.32
CA MET A 47 -29.87 9.23 0.10
C MET A 47 -30.74 10.35 0.66
N PRO A 48 -31.46 10.15 1.78
CA PRO A 48 -32.31 11.18 2.34
C PRO A 48 -31.51 12.46 2.62
N ILE A 49 -32.06 13.59 2.18
CA ILE A 49 -31.47 14.94 2.28
C ILE A 49 -31.55 15.46 3.72
N GLU A 50 -32.51 14.96 4.50
CA GLU A 50 -32.59 15.21 5.94
C GLU A 50 -31.62 14.30 6.66
N ASP A 51 -30.57 14.89 7.23
CA ASP A 51 -29.53 14.19 7.98
C ASP A 51 -29.74 14.46 9.49
N PRO A 52 -30.56 13.64 10.20
CA PRO A 52 -30.77 13.76 11.64
C PRO A 52 -29.56 13.30 12.47
N ILE A 53 -28.45 12.92 11.81
CA ILE A 53 -27.25 12.40 12.46
C ILE A 53 -26.50 13.56 13.14
N THR A 54 -26.68 13.64 14.46
CA THR A 54 -26.01 14.61 15.35
C THR A 54 -24.75 14.04 15.99
N THR A 55 -24.56 12.72 15.91
CA THR A 55 -23.44 11.98 16.48
C THR A 55 -22.98 10.89 15.50
N CYS A 56 -21.67 10.71 15.37
CA CYS A 56 -21.08 9.63 14.55
C CYS A 56 -20.67 8.41 15.40
N LEU A 57 -20.82 8.51 16.73
CA LEU A 57 -20.54 7.44 17.67
C LEU A 57 -21.79 6.60 17.93
N SER A 58 -21.62 5.30 18.17
CA SER A 58 -22.72 4.50 18.71
C SER A 58 -23.07 4.97 20.13
N PRO A 59 -24.29 4.72 20.64
CA PRO A 59 -24.70 5.19 21.96
C PRO A 59 -23.75 4.76 23.10
N SER A 60 -23.22 3.54 23.03
CA SER A 60 -22.29 3.01 24.04
C SER A 60 -20.92 3.71 24.01
N VAL A 61 -20.41 3.98 22.81
CA VAL A 61 -19.13 4.67 22.59
C VAL A 61 -19.26 6.17 22.92
N TYR A 62 -20.37 6.80 22.52
CA TYR A 62 -20.69 8.18 22.88
C TYR A 62 -20.73 8.36 24.39
N ASP A 63 -21.40 7.46 25.10
CA ASP A 63 -21.46 7.50 26.55
C ASP A 63 -20.07 7.35 27.20
N MET A 64 -19.26 6.39 26.72
CA MET A 64 -17.89 6.17 27.19
C MET A 64 -16.98 7.40 26.98
N ILE A 65 -16.98 7.99 25.78
CA ILE A 65 -16.08 9.09 25.42
C ILE A 65 -16.59 10.43 25.93
N CYS A 66 -17.87 10.75 25.71
CA CYS A 66 -18.40 12.10 25.86
C CYS A 66 -19.03 12.36 27.25
N LYS A 67 -19.41 11.31 28.00
CA LYS A 67 -20.17 11.48 29.26
C LYS A 67 -19.44 10.93 30.48
N LEU A 68 -19.02 9.67 30.43
CA LEU A 68 -18.62 8.90 31.61
C LEU A 68 -17.51 9.56 32.44
N GLY A 69 -16.47 10.07 31.78
CA GLY A 69 -15.36 10.78 32.42
C GLY A 69 -15.72 12.17 32.96
N PHE A 70 -16.94 12.66 32.78
CA PHE A 70 -17.37 13.98 33.24
C PHE A 70 -18.60 13.94 34.13
N GLU A 71 -19.00 12.74 34.57
CA GLU A 71 -20.07 12.53 35.56
C GLU A 71 -19.65 13.06 36.94
N VAL A 72 -18.41 12.78 37.34
CA VAL A 72 -17.85 13.20 38.63
C VAL A 72 -17.37 14.65 38.52
N ARG A 73 -17.95 15.52 39.33
CA ARG A 73 -17.62 16.97 39.36
C ARG A 73 -16.68 17.37 40.50
N GLU A 74 -16.11 16.38 41.20
CA GLU A 74 -15.13 16.64 42.24
C GLU A 74 -13.88 17.28 41.63
N SER A 75 -13.41 18.36 42.24
CA SER A 75 -12.21 19.05 41.79
C SER A 75 -10.97 18.26 42.21
N CYS A 76 -10.16 17.85 41.25
CA CYS A 76 -8.83 17.28 41.52
C CYS A 76 -7.79 18.41 41.59
N ASP A 77 -6.98 18.46 42.63
CA ASP A 77 -5.88 19.43 42.72
C ASP A 77 -4.72 18.99 41.82
N ILE A 78 -4.32 19.88 40.91
CA ILE A 78 -3.19 19.66 39.99
C ILE A 78 -1.90 19.38 40.75
N SER A 79 -1.72 19.92 41.96
CA SER A 79 -0.50 19.69 42.76
C SER A 79 -0.28 18.21 43.11
N GLY A 80 -1.37 17.42 43.15
CA GLY A 80 -1.32 15.97 43.36
C GLY A 80 -0.99 15.18 42.08
N ILE A 81 -1.10 15.78 40.90
CA ILE A 81 -0.89 15.13 39.59
C ILE A 81 0.46 15.53 38.99
N VAL A 82 0.84 16.81 39.12
CA VAL A 82 2.07 17.37 38.54
C VAL A 82 2.76 18.27 39.55
N THR A 83 4.06 18.07 39.74
CA THR A 83 4.86 18.94 40.61
C THR A 83 5.09 20.31 39.95
N GLN A 84 5.51 21.31 40.73
CA GLN A 84 5.88 22.63 40.18
C GLN A 84 6.98 22.56 39.11
N ARG A 85 7.81 21.51 39.14
CA ARG A 85 8.88 21.28 38.16
C ARG A 85 8.41 20.53 36.91
N GLY A 86 7.13 20.17 36.82
CA GLY A 86 6.55 19.43 35.70
C GLY A 86 6.72 17.91 35.79
N GLU A 87 7.05 17.36 36.97
CA GLU A 87 7.16 15.91 37.15
C GLU A 87 5.77 15.29 37.34
N VAL A 88 5.49 14.21 36.61
CA VAL A 88 4.20 13.52 36.62
C VAL A 88 4.12 12.56 37.81
N CYS A 89 3.10 12.71 38.64
CA CYS A 89 2.83 11.83 39.78
C CYS A 89 2.04 10.59 39.33
N TRP A 90 2.76 9.57 38.84
CA TRP A 90 2.17 8.29 38.45
C TRP A 90 1.36 7.59 39.55
N PRO A 91 1.76 7.58 40.84
CA PRO A 91 0.94 6.99 41.90
C PRO A 91 -0.48 7.57 41.96
N SER A 92 -0.64 8.90 41.84
CA SER A 92 -1.95 9.54 41.82
C SER A 92 -2.79 9.15 40.61
N ILE A 93 -2.19 9.09 39.41
CA ILE A 93 -2.91 8.72 38.18
C ILE A 93 -3.30 7.24 38.20
N THR A 94 -2.37 6.36 38.61
CA THR A 94 -2.61 4.91 38.66
C THR A 94 -3.56 4.49 39.77
N ALA A 95 -3.71 5.29 40.83
CA ALA A 95 -4.73 5.07 41.86
C ALA A 95 -6.18 5.18 41.33
N CYS A 96 -6.37 5.84 40.18
CA CYS A 96 -7.67 5.90 39.50
C CYS A 96 -7.99 4.65 38.66
N VAL A 97 -7.05 3.70 38.53
CA VAL A 97 -7.25 2.47 37.76
C VAL A 97 -7.97 1.43 38.61
N THR A 98 -9.11 0.94 38.13
CA THR A 98 -9.91 -0.10 38.76
C THR A 98 -9.80 -1.43 38.02
N TYR A 99 -9.86 -2.52 38.79
CA TYR A 99 -9.85 -3.89 38.28
C TYR A 99 -11.18 -4.56 38.61
N THR A 100 -11.58 -5.51 37.76
CA THR A 100 -12.80 -6.30 37.98
C THR A 100 -12.68 -7.15 39.26
N GLN A 101 -13.81 -7.62 39.80
CA GLN A 101 -13.85 -8.37 41.07
C GLN A 101 -12.98 -9.63 41.09
N SER A 102 -12.66 -10.21 39.94
CA SER A 102 -11.72 -11.34 39.82
C SER A 102 -10.24 -10.92 39.75
N ALA A 103 -9.94 -9.61 39.77
CA ALA A 103 -8.63 -8.97 39.61
C ALA A 103 -7.86 -9.38 38.32
N GLN A 104 -8.54 -9.99 37.34
CA GLN A 104 -7.91 -10.52 36.12
C GLN A 104 -7.97 -9.52 34.95
N SER A 105 -8.83 -8.50 35.01
CA SER A 105 -9.02 -7.54 33.91
C SER A 105 -9.32 -6.13 34.41
N LEU A 106 -9.00 -5.13 33.58
CA LEU A 106 -9.30 -3.73 33.84
C LEU A 106 -10.81 -3.47 33.79
N ASP A 107 -11.33 -2.77 34.79
CA ASP A 107 -12.65 -2.16 34.73
C ASP A 107 -12.53 -0.80 34.03
N TYR A 108 -12.62 -0.83 32.70
CA TYR A 108 -12.50 0.35 31.87
C TYR A 108 -13.50 1.45 32.23
N ARG A 109 -14.75 1.10 32.55
CA ARG A 109 -15.79 2.10 32.87
C ARG A 109 -15.53 2.78 34.19
N GLY A 110 -15.21 2.01 35.25
CA GLY A 110 -14.83 2.57 36.53
C GLY A 110 -13.59 3.45 36.43
N THR A 111 -12.59 2.98 35.68
CA THR A 111 -11.34 3.72 35.48
C THR A 111 -11.54 5.04 34.73
N VAL A 112 -12.33 5.05 33.63
CA VAL A 112 -12.64 6.29 32.90
C VAL A 112 -13.36 7.30 33.79
N ARG A 113 -14.30 6.85 34.63
CA ARG A 113 -15.02 7.72 35.57
C ARG A 113 -14.07 8.40 36.56
N LEU A 114 -13.09 7.66 37.09
CA LEU A 114 -12.13 8.19 38.07
C LEU A 114 -11.02 9.05 37.44
N LEU A 115 -10.59 8.73 36.21
CA LEU A 115 -9.61 9.54 35.47
C LEU A 115 -10.19 10.84 34.94
N GLY A 116 -11.51 10.95 34.86
CA GLY A 116 -12.23 12.13 34.41
C GLY A 116 -11.80 13.45 35.05
N PRO A 117 -11.93 13.61 36.39
CA PRO A 117 -11.44 14.78 37.12
C PRO A 117 -9.95 15.06 36.95
N VAL A 118 -9.13 14.01 36.81
CA VAL A 118 -7.68 14.15 36.54
C VAL A 118 -7.46 14.78 35.16
N CYS A 119 -8.18 14.32 34.13
CA CYS A 119 -8.10 14.89 32.79
C CYS A 119 -8.51 16.38 32.78
N GLU A 120 -9.53 16.75 33.55
CA GLU A 120 -9.97 18.15 33.68
C GLU A 120 -8.88 19.02 34.33
N ALA A 121 -8.34 18.59 35.47
CA ALA A 121 -7.29 19.34 36.16
C ALA A 121 -6.05 19.53 35.28
N VAL A 122 -5.65 18.49 34.55
CA VAL A 122 -4.52 18.56 33.59
C VAL A 122 -4.84 19.51 32.43
N HIS A 123 -6.06 19.50 31.92
CA HIS A 123 -6.47 20.39 30.85
C HIS A 123 -6.39 21.86 31.27
N GLN A 124 -6.98 22.21 32.43
CA GLN A 124 -6.92 23.57 32.97
C GLN A 124 -5.48 24.01 33.24
N HIS A 125 -4.65 23.11 33.76
CA HIS A 125 -3.23 23.37 33.97
C HIS A 125 -2.52 23.68 32.66
N LEU A 126 -2.66 22.87 31.62
CA LEU A 126 -2.01 23.13 30.34
C LEU A 126 -2.50 24.44 29.71
N LEU A 127 -3.80 24.74 29.76
CA LEU A 127 -4.34 26.02 29.26
C LEU A 127 -3.84 27.24 30.04
N SER A 128 -3.41 27.07 31.29
CA SER A 128 -2.84 28.15 32.10
C SER A 128 -1.41 28.51 31.71
N LEU A 129 -0.72 27.65 30.94
CA LEU A 129 0.68 27.87 30.57
C LEU A 129 0.77 28.69 29.29
N THR A 130 1.81 29.52 29.23
CA THR A 130 2.29 30.07 27.96
C THR A 130 3.07 29.02 27.18
N LYS A 131 3.20 29.21 25.86
CA LYS A 131 4.01 28.35 24.99
C LYS A 131 5.46 28.22 25.49
N GLY A 132 6.07 29.33 25.92
CA GLY A 132 7.43 29.31 26.47
C GLY A 132 7.55 28.50 27.77
N GLU A 133 6.56 28.57 28.65
CA GLU A 133 6.53 27.75 29.87
C GLU A 133 6.34 26.27 29.56
N PHE A 134 5.48 25.94 28.59
CA PHE A 134 5.31 24.57 28.10
C PHE A 134 6.63 24.03 27.52
N ASP A 135 7.29 24.81 26.66
CA ASP A 135 8.55 24.43 26.02
C ASP A 135 9.65 24.15 27.06
N ILE A 136 9.82 25.04 28.04
CA ILE A 136 10.84 24.87 29.08
C ILE A 136 10.52 23.67 29.99
N ARG A 137 9.24 23.47 30.33
CA ARG A 137 8.83 22.49 31.33
C ARG A 137 8.68 21.08 30.79
N TYR A 138 8.18 20.92 29.55
CA TYR A 138 7.72 19.63 29.03
C TYR A 138 8.45 19.12 27.79
N VAL A 139 8.88 19.98 26.85
CA VAL A 139 9.59 19.54 25.63
C VAL A 139 10.88 18.73 25.91
N PRO A 140 11.67 19.00 26.96
CA PRO A 140 12.82 18.15 27.31
C PRO A 140 12.45 16.69 27.59
N TRP A 141 11.22 16.44 28.05
CA TRP A 141 10.71 15.10 28.37
C TRP A 141 10.04 14.41 27.18
N LEU A 142 9.98 15.08 26.02
CA LEU A 142 9.35 14.57 24.80
C LEU A 142 10.37 14.18 23.72
N GLN A 143 11.66 14.43 23.96
CA GLN A 143 12.74 14.11 23.01
C GLN A 143 12.82 12.63 22.62
N TRP A 144 12.30 11.73 23.48
CA TRP A 144 12.30 10.29 23.23
C TRP A 144 11.33 9.84 22.13
N THR A 145 10.46 10.72 21.61
CA THR A 145 9.49 10.36 20.58
C THR A 145 10.02 10.47 19.15
N ALA A 146 11.29 10.88 18.99
CA ALA A 146 11.91 11.24 17.71
C ALA A 146 11.27 12.44 16.97
N PHE A 147 10.16 12.99 17.46
CA PHE A 147 9.48 14.13 16.86
C PHE A 147 8.87 15.06 17.95
N PRO A 148 9.73 15.68 18.80
CA PRO A 148 9.28 16.53 19.90
C PRO A 148 8.63 17.84 19.43
N GLU A 149 8.90 18.30 18.21
CA GLU A 149 8.34 19.53 17.63
C GLU A 149 6.83 19.44 17.39
N LEU A 150 6.29 18.22 17.37
CA LEU A 150 4.85 17.97 17.27
C LEU A 150 4.08 18.52 18.47
N PHE A 151 4.63 18.42 19.67
CA PHE A 151 3.87 18.70 20.90
C PHE A 151 3.56 20.17 21.11
N PRO A 152 4.46 21.13 20.80
CA PRO A 152 4.09 22.54 20.77
C PRO A 152 2.94 22.85 19.79
N GLU A 153 2.88 22.18 18.63
CA GLU A 153 1.75 22.34 17.68
C GLU A 153 0.43 21.85 18.30
N ILE A 154 0.45 20.69 18.96
CA ILE A 154 -0.73 20.13 19.61
C ILE A 154 -1.14 20.97 20.82
N PHE A 155 -0.17 21.51 21.56
CA PHE A 155 -0.41 22.43 22.66
C PHE A 155 -1.13 23.70 22.18
N ASP A 156 -0.66 24.33 21.10
CA ASP A 156 -1.33 25.48 20.49
C ASP A 156 -2.77 25.12 20.04
N ALA A 157 -2.99 23.88 19.59
CA ALA A 157 -4.32 23.39 19.22
C ALA A 157 -5.29 23.27 20.41
N LEU A 158 -4.82 23.14 21.66
CA LEU A 158 -5.69 23.07 22.84
C LEU A 158 -6.49 24.36 23.07
N GLY A 159 -5.89 25.51 22.75
CA GLY A 159 -6.54 26.82 22.83
C GLY A 159 -7.27 27.24 21.55
N SER A 160 -7.26 26.39 20.52
CA SER A 160 -7.83 26.72 19.22
C SER A 160 -9.36 26.64 19.23
N LEU A 161 -9.99 27.59 18.54
CA LEU A 161 -11.43 27.55 18.25
C LEU A 161 -11.78 26.64 17.07
N GLN A 162 -10.77 26.14 16.34
CA GLN A 162 -10.96 25.27 15.19
C GLN A 162 -11.35 23.86 15.65
N CYS A 163 -12.58 23.46 15.37
CA CYS A 163 -13.16 22.21 15.87
C CYS A 163 -12.32 20.94 15.51
N PRO A 164 -11.75 20.83 14.29
CA PRO A 164 -10.89 19.70 13.93
C PRO A 164 -9.53 19.62 14.64
N ALA A 165 -9.08 20.69 15.31
CA ALA A 165 -7.71 20.80 15.81
C ALA A 165 -7.41 19.75 16.89
N ILE A 166 -8.35 19.49 17.79
CA ILE A 166 -8.21 18.49 18.86
C ILE A 166 -8.17 17.06 18.30
N PRO A 167 -9.13 16.60 17.48
CA PRO A 167 -9.05 15.31 16.79
C PRO A 167 -7.76 15.11 15.98
N LEU A 168 -7.36 16.11 15.20
CA LEU A 168 -6.13 16.05 14.39
C LEU A 168 -4.90 15.94 15.27
N GLY A 169 -4.82 16.75 16.33
CA GLY A 169 -3.75 16.69 17.32
C GLY A 169 -3.65 15.30 17.98
N LEU A 170 -4.78 14.71 18.36
CA LEU A 170 -4.82 13.36 18.92
C LEU A 170 -4.42 12.28 17.90
N MET A 171 -4.81 12.38 16.63
CA MET A 171 -4.35 11.46 15.59
C MET A 171 -2.82 11.52 15.43
N LYS A 172 -2.24 12.72 15.37
CA LYS A 172 -0.79 12.90 15.30
C LYS A 172 -0.09 12.36 16.57
N LEU A 173 -0.62 12.68 17.75
CA LEU A 173 -0.07 12.25 19.03
C LEU A 173 -0.06 10.72 19.13
N THR A 174 -1.19 10.08 18.83
CA THR A 174 -1.32 8.63 18.96
C THR A 174 -0.42 7.87 17.98
N ALA A 175 -0.28 8.36 16.74
CA ALA A 175 0.67 7.81 15.77
C ALA A 175 2.14 7.97 16.22
N CYS A 176 2.49 9.17 16.72
CA CYS A 176 3.83 9.45 17.27
C CYS A 176 4.14 8.56 18.48
N LEU A 177 3.20 8.44 19.41
CA LEU A 177 3.33 7.62 20.61
C LEU A 177 3.44 6.13 20.27
N GLU A 178 2.62 5.62 19.36
CA GLU A 178 2.67 4.23 18.90
C GLU A 178 4.06 3.87 18.35
N ARG A 179 4.63 4.73 17.49
CA ARG A 179 5.99 4.57 16.99
C ARG A 179 7.03 4.62 18.11
N ALA A 180 6.95 5.62 18.98
CA ALA A 180 7.93 5.81 20.06
C ALA A 180 7.91 4.64 21.05
N LEU A 181 6.74 4.11 21.39
CA LEU A 181 6.60 2.91 22.21
C LEU A 181 7.20 1.68 21.53
N GLY A 182 7.09 1.55 20.21
CA GLY A 182 7.76 0.48 19.48
C GLY A 182 9.29 0.59 19.51
N ASP A 183 9.85 1.80 19.52
CA ASP A 183 11.29 2.01 19.71
C ASP A 183 11.73 1.58 21.12
N VAL A 184 10.94 1.92 22.14
CA VAL A 184 11.18 1.51 23.53
C VAL A 184 11.06 0.00 23.70
N TYR A 185 10.08 -0.63 23.06
CA TYR A 185 9.90 -2.08 23.06
C TYR A 185 11.17 -2.81 22.60
N LEU A 186 11.83 -2.29 21.55
CA LEU A 186 13.06 -2.87 20.98
C LEU A 186 14.29 -2.75 21.88
N LEU A 187 14.22 -2.05 23.03
CA LEU A 187 15.27 -2.13 24.05
C LEU A 187 15.40 -3.54 24.64
N ASN A 188 14.27 -4.24 24.78
CA ASN A 188 14.18 -5.55 25.42
C ASN A 188 13.67 -6.66 24.46
N GLY A 189 12.87 -6.27 23.46
CA GLY A 189 12.26 -7.18 22.48
C GLY A 189 13.09 -7.37 21.20
N LYS A 190 12.63 -8.25 20.32
CA LYS A 190 13.27 -8.53 19.01
C LYS A 190 12.46 -8.03 17.83
N GLU A 191 11.16 -8.32 17.82
CA GLU A 191 10.23 -7.90 16.76
C GLU A 191 9.06 -7.17 17.41
N CYS A 192 8.87 -5.90 17.02
CA CYS A 192 7.80 -5.08 17.56
C CYS A 192 6.43 -5.65 17.15
N PRO A 193 5.48 -5.82 18.10
CA PRO A 193 4.11 -6.20 17.77
C PRO A 193 3.49 -5.25 16.73
N PHE A 194 2.72 -5.81 15.80
CA PHE A 194 2.05 -5.05 14.74
C PHE A 194 0.86 -4.23 15.26
N LEU A 195 0.10 -4.77 16.23
CA LEU A 195 -1.07 -4.09 16.78
C LEU A 195 -0.71 -3.29 18.03
N LEU A 196 -1.11 -2.02 18.10
CA LEU A 196 -0.92 -1.17 19.28
C LEU A 196 -1.43 -1.81 20.58
N ARG A 197 -2.57 -2.51 20.53
CA ARG A 197 -3.12 -3.22 21.70
C ARG A 197 -2.13 -4.26 22.24
N ASP A 198 -1.49 -5.01 21.35
CA ASP A 198 -0.57 -6.07 21.72
C ASP A 198 0.77 -5.48 22.19
N LEU A 199 1.19 -4.36 21.59
CA LEU A 199 2.32 -3.56 22.06
C LEU A 199 2.09 -3.06 23.50
N LEU A 200 0.93 -2.46 23.79
CA LEU A 200 0.58 -1.97 25.13
C LEU A 200 0.40 -3.09 26.17
N ALA A 201 0.12 -4.32 25.72
CA ALA A 201 0.00 -5.49 26.59
C ALA A 201 1.34 -6.22 26.81
N SER A 202 2.42 -5.77 26.17
CA SER A 202 3.73 -6.42 26.25
C SER A 202 4.39 -6.31 27.63
N GLU A 203 5.07 -7.37 28.05
CA GLU A 203 5.87 -7.36 29.28
C GLU A 203 7.12 -6.51 29.12
N GLU A 204 7.62 -6.36 27.89
CA GLU A 204 8.78 -5.54 27.55
C GLU A 204 8.55 -4.06 27.87
N LEU A 205 7.38 -3.51 27.51
CA LEU A 205 7.01 -2.15 27.91
C LEU A 205 6.66 -2.04 29.39
N ALA A 206 6.00 -3.07 29.94
CA ALA A 206 5.70 -3.12 31.37
C ALA A 206 6.97 -3.14 32.24
N ALA A 207 8.07 -3.74 31.77
CA ALA A 207 9.35 -3.73 32.44
C ALA A 207 10.01 -2.33 32.47
N VAL A 208 9.72 -1.49 31.48
CA VAL A 208 10.26 -0.12 31.39
C VAL A 208 9.38 0.87 32.16
N PHE A 209 8.07 0.84 31.93
CA PHE A 209 7.14 1.86 32.43
C PHE A 209 6.33 1.43 33.64
N GLY A 210 6.25 0.12 33.91
CA GLY A 210 5.38 -0.45 34.95
C GLY A 210 4.00 -0.82 34.42
N ARG A 211 3.45 -1.94 34.93
CA ARG A 211 2.15 -2.48 34.48
C ARG A 211 0.99 -1.49 34.67
N SER A 212 0.93 -0.82 35.82
CA SER A 212 -0.13 0.15 36.13
C SER A 212 -0.12 1.36 35.18
N VAL A 213 1.06 1.82 34.75
CA VAL A 213 1.21 2.89 33.76
C VAL A 213 0.72 2.44 32.39
N MET A 214 1.09 1.22 31.98
CA MET A 214 0.60 0.65 30.72
C MET A 214 -0.92 0.44 30.74
N ASP A 215 -1.49 0.08 31.88
CA ASP A 215 -2.94 -0.06 32.07
C ASP A 215 -3.68 1.27 31.87
N VAL A 216 -3.11 2.41 32.32
CA VAL A 216 -3.65 3.74 32.01
C VAL A 216 -3.67 3.97 30.49
N LEU A 217 -2.58 3.68 29.78
CA LEU A 217 -2.54 3.84 28.31
C LEU A 217 -3.56 2.95 27.58
N LYS A 218 -3.76 1.71 28.04
CA LYS A 218 -4.76 0.79 27.48
C LYS A 218 -6.18 1.37 27.54
N VAL A 219 -6.50 2.13 28.59
CA VAL A 219 -7.79 2.81 28.75
C VAL A 219 -7.99 3.90 27.69
N PHE A 220 -6.95 4.68 27.36
CA PHE A 220 -7.07 5.78 26.40
C PHE A 220 -7.04 5.32 24.94
N VAL A 221 -6.09 4.46 24.55
CA VAL A 221 -5.77 4.21 23.13
C VAL A 221 -5.69 2.74 22.74
N GLY A 222 -5.76 1.80 23.69
CA GLY A 222 -5.49 0.39 23.43
C GLY A 222 -6.73 -0.48 23.16
N SER A 223 -7.67 -0.50 24.10
CA SER A 223 -8.77 -1.46 24.10
C SER A 223 -10.07 -0.87 23.57
N PRO A 224 -10.84 -1.61 22.74
CA PRO A 224 -12.19 -1.19 22.34
C PRO A 224 -13.18 -1.15 23.52
N CYS A 225 -12.83 -1.74 24.66
CA CYS A 225 -13.62 -1.62 25.90
C CYS A 225 -13.33 -0.32 26.68
N GLY A 226 -12.25 0.41 26.32
CA GLY A 226 -11.90 1.73 26.86
C GLY A 226 -12.36 2.87 25.95
N LEU A 227 -11.66 4.01 26.01
CA LEU A 227 -11.94 5.16 25.14
C LEU A 227 -11.59 4.88 23.67
N ASN A 228 -10.57 4.04 23.43
CA ASN A 228 -10.09 3.64 22.10
C ASN A 228 -9.87 4.81 21.13
N LEU A 229 -9.36 5.95 21.64
CA LEU A 229 -9.32 7.22 20.91
C LEU A 229 -8.59 7.10 19.58
N ARG A 230 -7.50 6.32 19.54
CA ARG A 230 -6.72 6.04 18.33
C ARG A 230 -7.62 5.49 17.22
N ASN A 231 -8.32 4.38 17.45
CA ASN A 231 -9.10 3.74 16.39
C ASN A 231 -10.37 4.52 16.07
N THR A 232 -11.05 5.09 17.07
CA THR A 232 -12.24 5.91 16.84
C THR A 232 -11.96 7.10 15.92
N LEU A 233 -10.80 7.75 16.09
CA LEU A 233 -10.36 8.88 15.26
C LEU A 233 -9.86 8.45 13.88
N TRP A 234 -8.89 7.53 13.80
CA TRP A 234 -8.27 7.11 12.55
C TRP A 234 -9.24 6.41 11.58
N HIS A 235 -10.38 5.91 12.08
CA HIS A 235 -11.47 5.36 11.27
C HIS A 235 -12.63 6.33 11.07
N GLY A 236 -12.52 7.59 11.50
CA GLY A 236 -13.53 8.62 11.23
C GLY A 236 -14.90 8.36 11.90
N PHE A 237 -14.93 7.74 13.08
CA PHE A 237 -16.17 7.53 13.85
C PHE A 237 -16.52 8.73 14.74
N ALA A 238 -15.58 9.62 15.04
CA ALA A 238 -15.86 10.81 15.85
C ALA A 238 -15.94 12.08 14.99
N SER A 239 -17.03 12.81 15.11
CA SER A 239 -17.17 14.15 14.56
C SER A 239 -16.32 15.17 15.33
N PRO A 240 -16.05 16.35 14.75
CA PRO A 240 -15.12 17.34 15.31
C PRO A 240 -15.42 17.77 16.76
N HIS A 241 -16.67 17.69 17.20
CA HIS A 241 -17.11 18.14 18.52
C HIS A 241 -17.25 17.01 19.55
N GLU A 242 -17.08 15.76 19.14
CA GLU A 242 -17.34 14.60 20.00
C GLU A 242 -16.14 14.21 20.86
N ILE A 243 -14.94 14.72 20.59
CA ILE A 243 -13.74 14.39 21.36
C ILE A 243 -13.43 15.50 22.37
N PRO A 244 -13.56 15.23 23.68
CA PRO A 244 -13.21 16.19 24.72
C PRO A 244 -11.72 16.60 24.64
N PRO A 245 -11.40 17.91 24.62
CA PRO A 245 -10.02 18.41 24.61
C PRO A 245 -9.16 17.90 25.79
N LYS A 246 -9.82 17.60 26.91
CA LYS A 246 -9.22 17.10 28.14
C LYS A 246 -8.43 15.80 27.93
N TYR A 247 -8.90 14.93 27.03
CA TYR A 247 -8.16 13.71 26.67
C TYR A 247 -6.89 14.02 25.89
N CYS A 248 -6.89 15.04 25.02
CA CYS A 248 -5.68 15.49 24.32
C CYS A 248 -4.64 16.01 25.32
N SER A 249 -5.06 16.89 26.24
CA SER A 249 -4.20 17.39 27.32
C SER A 249 -3.62 16.28 28.18
N MET A 250 -4.45 15.31 28.57
CA MET A 250 -3.99 14.16 29.35
C MET A 250 -2.99 13.32 28.57
N MET A 251 -3.22 13.06 27.28
CA MET A 251 -2.29 12.30 26.44
C MET A 251 -0.93 13.00 26.26
N ILE A 252 -0.89 14.32 26.18
CA ILE A 252 0.38 15.09 26.20
C ILE A 252 1.12 14.83 27.52
N LEU A 253 0.44 14.98 28.65
CA LEU A 253 1.04 14.79 29.97
C LEU A 253 1.51 13.34 30.20
N LEU A 254 0.72 12.35 29.77
CA LEU A 254 1.12 10.94 29.83
C LEU A 254 2.40 10.70 29.03
N THR A 255 2.52 11.30 27.84
CA THR A 255 3.73 11.17 27.00
C THR A 255 4.97 11.79 27.66
N VAL A 256 4.81 12.94 28.33
CA VAL A 256 5.84 13.54 29.19
C VAL A 256 6.24 12.58 30.32
N GLY A 257 5.25 12.04 31.05
CA GLY A 257 5.47 11.15 32.18
C GLY A 257 6.18 9.85 31.79
N LEU A 258 5.90 9.32 30.60
CA LEU A 258 6.63 8.19 30.03
C LEU A 258 8.08 8.55 29.76
N GLY A 259 8.36 9.72 29.18
CA GLY A 259 9.73 10.19 28.97
C GLY A 259 10.54 10.32 30.27
N GLN A 260 9.89 10.75 31.37
CA GLN A 260 10.50 10.83 32.70
C GLN A 260 10.87 9.44 33.24
N LEU A 261 9.97 8.46 33.11
CA LEU A 261 10.24 7.06 33.50
C LEU A 261 11.34 6.43 32.64
N LEU A 262 11.27 6.62 31.32
CA LEU A 262 12.24 6.09 30.37
C LEU A 262 13.65 6.61 30.66
N LYS A 263 13.79 7.92 30.92
CA LYS A 263 15.10 8.49 31.29
C LYS A 263 15.71 7.79 32.50
N SER A 264 14.90 7.53 33.53
CA SER A 264 15.33 6.83 34.74
C SER A 264 15.75 5.39 34.42
N TYR A 265 14.98 4.68 33.60
CA TYR A 265 15.29 3.31 33.16
C TYR A 265 16.59 3.24 32.35
N LEU A 266 16.78 4.14 31.38
CA LEU A 266 17.99 4.18 30.54
C LEU A 266 19.24 4.51 31.37
N GLN A 267 19.12 5.39 32.37
CA GLN A 267 20.22 5.69 33.29
C GLN A 267 20.62 4.47 34.14
N GLN A 268 19.65 3.69 34.61
CA GLN A 268 19.90 2.49 35.42
C GLN A 268 20.48 1.35 34.60
N THR A 269 19.94 1.11 33.40
CA THR A 269 20.32 -0.02 32.54
C THR A 269 21.50 0.28 31.61
N LYS A 270 21.86 1.56 31.44
CA LYS A 270 22.88 2.05 30.50
C LYS A 270 22.58 1.68 29.04
N LEU A 271 21.33 1.39 28.72
CA LEU A 271 20.88 1.19 27.34
C LEU A 271 20.76 2.52 26.60
N VAL A 272 20.83 2.46 25.27
CA VAL A 272 20.63 3.60 24.38
C VAL A 272 19.38 3.36 23.56
N LEU A 273 18.46 4.33 23.58
CA LEU A 273 17.27 4.29 22.73
C LEU A 273 17.67 4.54 21.27
N GLY A 274 17.38 3.58 20.40
CA GLY A 274 17.53 3.71 18.96
C GLY A 274 16.18 4.00 18.31
N HIS A 275 16.14 5.00 17.42
CA HIS A 275 14.94 5.30 16.64
C HIS A 275 14.95 4.56 15.33
N ARG A 276 13.83 3.89 15.02
CA ARG A 276 13.64 3.30 13.68
C ARG A 276 13.65 4.43 12.63
N PRO A 277 14.15 4.19 11.41
CA PRO A 277 14.09 5.17 10.33
C PRO A 277 12.64 5.38 9.86
N PHE A 278 12.31 6.58 9.40
CA PHE A 278 11.02 6.85 8.74
C PHE A 278 10.98 6.18 7.37
N ILE A 279 9.78 5.80 6.93
CA ILE A 279 9.55 5.24 5.60
C ILE A 279 9.41 6.39 4.61
N ALA A 280 10.22 6.34 3.55
CA ALA A 280 10.01 7.18 2.38
C ALA A 280 8.95 6.52 1.48
N LEU A 281 7.94 7.28 1.08
CA LEU A 281 6.99 6.84 0.05
C LEU A 281 7.72 6.81 -1.30
N THR A 282 8.24 5.65 -1.68
CA THR A 282 8.92 5.43 -2.96
C THR A 282 7.91 5.16 -4.09
N ASN A 283 8.33 5.39 -5.35
CA ASN A 283 7.50 5.16 -6.55
C ASN A 283 6.28 6.09 -6.68
N LEU A 284 6.35 7.31 -6.12
CA LEU A 284 5.29 8.31 -6.30
C LEU A 284 5.13 8.76 -7.76
N GLU A 285 6.15 8.61 -8.60
CA GLU A 285 6.05 8.82 -10.06
C GLU A 285 4.99 7.92 -10.69
N ASP A 286 4.85 6.68 -10.19
CA ASP A 286 3.80 5.76 -10.63
C ASP A 286 2.40 6.19 -10.15
N LEU A 287 2.31 7.10 -9.17
CA LEU A 287 1.08 7.64 -8.59
C LEU A 287 0.69 9.00 -9.17
N ALA A 288 1.53 9.63 -10.00
CA ALA A 288 1.27 10.96 -10.58
C ALA A 288 0.26 10.90 -11.74
N ILE A 289 -0.93 10.34 -11.48
CA ILE A 289 -1.98 10.11 -12.49
C ILE A 289 -2.84 11.36 -12.67
N PHE A 290 -3.30 11.93 -11.57
CA PHE A 290 -4.01 13.20 -11.60
C PHE A 290 -3.03 14.36 -11.72
N PRO A 291 -3.36 15.40 -12.52
CA PRO A 291 -2.60 16.65 -12.54
C PRO A 291 -2.62 17.33 -11.17
N ASP A 292 -1.73 18.30 -11.01
CA ASP A 292 -1.72 19.17 -9.83
C ASP A 292 -3.07 19.88 -9.67
N VAL A 293 -3.59 19.84 -8.45
CA VAL A 293 -4.84 20.46 -8.03
C VAL A 293 -4.66 21.98 -8.07
N THR A 294 -5.31 22.61 -9.03
CA THR A 294 -5.27 24.05 -9.26
C THR A 294 -6.21 24.80 -8.31
N SER A 295 -6.10 26.13 -8.25
CA SER A 295 -7.05 26.98 -7.52
C SER A 295 -8.49 26.82 -8.02
N GLU A 296 -8.69 26.59 -9.33
CA GLU A 296 -10.00 26.28 -9.91
C GLU A 296 -10.57 24.97 -9.34
N VAL A 297 -9.76 23.91 -9.29
CA VAL A 297 -10.17 22.61 -8.72
C VAL A 297 -10.49 22.74 -7.24
N LEU A 298 -9.69 23.49 -6.47
CA LEU A 298 -9.97 23.73 -5.05
C LEU A 298 -11.28 24.49 -4.83
N SER A 299 -11.58 25.49 -5.67
CA SER A 299 -12.85 26.21 -5.60
C SER A 299 -14.05 25.30 -5.88
N VAL A 300 -13.93 24.41 -6.87
CA VAL A 300 -14.96 23.39 -7.12
C VAL A 300 -15.10 22.45 -5.93
N LEU A 301 -13.99 22.02 -5.34
CA LEU A 301 -14.00 21.13 -4.18
C LEU A 301 -14.74 21.75 -2.99
N GLU A 302 -14.51 23.03 -2.70
CA GLU A 302 -15.22 23.77 -1.64
C GLU A 302 -16.73 23.85 -1.86
N GLU A 303 -17.16 23.92 -3.11
CA GLU A 303 -18.57 23.93 -3.48
C GLU A 303 -19.19 22.55 -3.28
N VAL A 304 -18.58 21.49 -3.84
CA VAL A 304 -19.12 20.12 -3.75
C VAL A 304 -19.05 19.57 -2.32
N VAL A 305 -18.05 19.95 -1.52
CA VAL A 305 -17.96 19.53 -0.11
C VAL A 305 -19.20 19.95 0.70
N ARG A 306 -19.81 21.10 0.37
CA ARG A 306 -21.02 21.59 1.06
C ARG A 306 -22.32 21.03 0.51
N LYS A 307 -22.29 20.44 -0.69
CA LYS A 307 -23.49 20.01 -1.44
C LYS A 307 -23.60 18.50 -1.60
N SER A 308 -22.51 17.78 -1.43
CA SER A 308 -22.44 16.34 -1.65
C SER A 308 -23.13 15.56 -0.52
N THR A 309 -24.01 14.64 -0.90
CA THR A 309 -24.65 13.67 0.01
C THR A 309 -23.69 12.60 0.51
N PHE A 310 -22.45 12.57 0.03
CA PHE A 310 -21.39 11.71 0.57
C PHE A 310 -20.98 12.15 1.99
N ILE A 311 -21.03 13.46 2.27
CA ILE A 311 -20.51 14.07 3.49
C ILE A 311 -21.65 14.22 4.50
N LEU A 312 -21.43 13.76 5.73
CA LEU A 312 -22.33 14.05 6.86
C LEU A 312 -22.13 15.50 7.28
N LYS A 313 -23.22 16.23 7.54
CA LYS A 313 -23.13 17.67 7.87
C LYS A 313 -22.24 17.95 9.09
N VAL A 314 -22.32 17.08 10.10
CA VAL A 314 -21.52 17.16 11.33
C VAL A 314 -20.01 16.95 11.07
N MET A 315 -19.64 16.31 9.95
CA MET A 315 -18.26 16.04 9.55
C MET A 315 -17.64 17.10 8.63
N LEU A 316 -18.45 18.06 8.14
CA LEU A 316 -18.03 19.13 7.24
C LEU A 316 -16.76 19.88 7.70
N PRO A 317 -16.56 20.21 9.01
CA PRO A 317 -15.37 20.94 9.44
C PRO A 317 -14.06 20.20 9.12
N TYR A 318 -14.04 18.86 9.10
CA TYR A 318 -12.83 18.11 8.74
C TYR A 318 -12.44 18.32 7.27
N TRP A 319 -13.42 18.36 6.36
CA TRP A 319 -13.17 18.64 4.96
C TRP A 319 -12.62 20.05 4.77
N GLU A 320 -13.20 21.04 5.44
CA GLU A 320 -12.72 22.42 5.38
C GLU A 320 -11.28 22.54 5.92
N ALA A 321 -10.99 21.89 7.04
CA ALA A 321 -9.64 21.85 7.60
C ALA A 321 -8.63 21.12 6.68
N ALA A 322 -9.05 20.06 5.97
CA ALA A 322 -8.19 19.38 5.00
C ALA A 322 -7.80 20.31 3.84
N LEU A 323 -8.75 21.11 3.33
CA LEU A 323 -8.49 22.09 2.27
C LEU A 323 -7.57 23.22 2.74
N ILE A 324 -7.78 23.71 3.97
CA ILE A 324 -6.88 24.70 4.59
C ILE A 324 -5.48 24.11 4.77
N GLY A 325 -5.38 22.86 5.22
CA GLY A 325 -4.12 22.12 5.35
C GLY A 325 -3.35 22.08 4.04
N PHE A 326 -4.02 21.70 2.94
CA PHE A 326 -3.39 21.66 1.62
C PHE A 326 -2.87 23.03 1.17
N ARG A 327 -3.70 24.09 1.30
CA ARG A 327 -3.30 25.46 0.94
C ARG A 327 -2.14 26.00 1.77
N SER A 328 -2.05 25.55 3.02
CA SER A 328 -1.00 25.95 3.95
C SER A 328 0.25 25.07 3.85
N HIS A 329 0.37 24.25 2.81
CA HIS A 329 1.45 23.28 2.61
C HIS A 329 1.60 22.24 3.74
N ARG A 330 0.55 22.03 4.53
CA ARG A 330 0.46 20.97 5.53
C ARG A 330 -0.15 19.73 4.91
N PHE A 331 0.62 19.08 4.03
CA PHE A 331 0.14 17.96 3.21
C PHE A 331 -0.21 16.71 4.03
N ALA A 332 0.55 16.42 5.09
CA ALA A 332 0.21 15.35 6.03
C ALA A 332 -1.16 15.58 6.68
N ASP A 333 -1.41 16.78 7.21
CA ASP A 333 -2.67 17.13 7.86
C ASP A 333 -3.86 16.98 6.90
N CYS A 334 -3.67 17.44 5.65
CA CYS A 334 -4.64 17.25 4.59
C CYS A 334 -4.93 15.76 4.34
N ALA A 335 -3.89 14.95 4.15
CA ALA A 335 -4.04 13.52 3.88
C ALA A 335 -4.69 12.77 5.05
N MET A 336 -4.25 13.02 6.29
CA MET A 336 -4.83 12.42 7.50
C MET A 336 -6.33 12.70 7.59
N LEU A 337 -6.72 13.96 7.44
CA LEU A 337 -8.13 14.35 7.48
C LEU A 337 -8.91 13.70 6.32
N LEU A 338 -8.43 13.81 5.08
CA LEU A 338 -9.12 13.22 3.92
C LEU A 338 -9.29 11.71 4.03
N LEU A 339 -8.28 10.97 4.49
CA LEU A 339 -8.37 9.52 4.62
C LEU A 339 -9.46 9.11 5.61
N THR A 340 -9.54 9.78 6.76
CA THR A 340 -10.63 9.52 7.72
C THR A 340 -12.00 9.85 7.12
N GLN A 341 -12.09 10.95 6.37
CA GLN A 341 -13.35 11.40 5.77
C GLN A 341 -13.81 10.55 4.58
N LEU A 342 -12.87 10.05 3.78
CA LEU A 342 -13.14 9.08 2.73
C LEU A 342 -13.66 7.78 3.34
N GLU A 343 -13.08 7.31 4.45
CA GLU A 343 -13.57 6.13 5.15
C GLU A 343 -15.00 6.32 5.66
N THR A 344 -15.30 7.46 6.32
CA THR A 344 -16.64 7.78 6.81
C THR A 344 -17.67 7.90 5.69
N GLY A 345 -17.35 8.60 4.61
CA GLY A 345 -18.27 8.76 3.48
C GLY A 345 -18.49 7.45 2.73
N LEU A 346 -17.43 6.64 2.50
CA LEU A 346 -17.57 5.32 1.91
C LEU A 346 -18.35 4.36 2.83
N ARG A 347 -18.18 4.45 4.15
CA ARG A 347 -18.99 3.71 5.13
C ARG A 347 -20.48 4.05 5.01
N ARG A 348 -20.80 5.33 4.79
CA ARG A 348 -22.17 5.79 4.55
C ARG A 348 -22.77 5.16 3.30
N VAL A 349 -22.03 5.19 2.18
CA VAL A 349 -22.46 4.57 0.93
C VAL A 349 -22.58 3.05 1.09
N PHE A 350 -21.60 2.42 1.72
CA PHE A 350 -21.59 0.98 2.03
C PHE A 350 -22.84 0.56 2.82
N ALA A 351 -23.17 1.29 3.88
CA ALA A 351 -24.33 1.02 4.72
C ALA A 351 -25.64 1.15 3.93
N ALA A 352 -25.72 2.11 3.00
CA ALA A 352 -26.89 2.32 2.15
C ALA A 352 -27.04 1.21 1.09
N VAL A 353 -26.00 0.94 0.30
CA VAL A 353 -26.06 -0.02 -0.82
C VAL A 353 -26.19 -1.48 -0.35
N ASN A 354 -25.64 -1.81 0.83
CA ASN A 354 -25.79 -3.13 1.44
C ASN A 354 -26.98 -3.22 2.41
N GLN A 355 -27.80 -2.17 2.53
CA GLN A 355 -28.98 -2.13 3.41
C GLN A 355 -28.69 -2.49 4.88
N CYS A 356 -27.59 -1.96 5.42
CA CYS A 356 -27.11 -2.24 6.78
C CYS A 356 -26.86 -0.96 7.59
N PRO A 357 -27.88 -0.12 7.83
CA PRO A 357 -27.73 1.22 8.45
C PRO A 357 -27.06 1.18 9.83
N LYS A 358 -27.24 0.11 10.60
CA LYS A 358 -26.58 -0.08 11.90
C LYS A 358 -25.04 -0.01 11.80
N ARG A 359 -24.45 -0.46 10.69
CA ARG A 359 -22.99 -0.51 10.49
C ARG A 359 -22.35 0.85 10.29
N LEU A 360 -23.15 1.91 10.07
CA LEU A 360 -22.66 3.29 9.90
C LEU A 360 -21.96 3.81 11.16
N LEU A 361 -22.55 3.55 12.34
CA LEU A 361 -22.08 4.08 13.63
C LEU A 361 -21.40 3.01 14.50
N THR A 362 -21.30 1.76 14.02
CA THR A 362 -20.82 0.64 14.85
C THR A 362 -19.31 0.69 15.02
N ALA A 363 -18.86 1.17 16.18
CA ALA A 363 -17.49 1.11 16.69
C ALA A 363 -17.43 0.46 18.10
N GLU A 364 -18.25 -0.56 18.33
CA GLU A 364 -18.45 -1.16 19.66
C GLU A 364 -17.45 -2.30 19.93
N SER A 365 -17.18 -2.60 21.21
CA SER A 365 -16.31 -3.73 21.59
C SER A 365 -16.87 -5.11 21.23
N THR A 366 -18.17 -5.19 20.96
CA THR A 366 -18.91 -6.42 20.66
C THR A 366 -19.11 -6.66 19.16
N ALA A 367 -18.66 -5.74 18.30
CA ALA A 367 -18.84 -5.81 16.86
C ALA A 367 -17.59 -5.35 16.11
N LEU A 368 -17.34 -5.95 14.95
CA LEU A 368 -16.23 -5.51 14.09
C LEU A 368 -16.49 -4.10 13.57
N TYR A 369 -15.44 -3.29 13.57
CA TYR A 369 -15.48 -1.93 13.05
C TYR A 369 -15.67 -2.00 11.53
N THR A 370 -16.57 -1.18 10.99
CA THR A 370 -16.73 -1.07 9.53
C THR A 370 -15.63 -0.18 8.95
N THR A 371 -14.41 -0.72 8.84
CA THR A 371 -13.20 -0.02 8.37
C THR A 371 -13.03 -0.12 6.85
N PHE A 372 -12.00 0.53 6.27
CA PHE A 372 -11.67 0.34 4.85
C PHE A 372 -11.55 -1.13 4.42
N ASP A 373 -10.97 -1.99 5.25
CA ASP A 373 -10.80 -3.41 4.94
C ASP A 373 -12.15 -4.09 4.67
N GLU A 374 -13.15 -3.78 5.49
CA GLU A 374 -14.50 -4.31 5.38
C GLU A 374 -15.32 -3.62 4.29
N ILE A 375 -15.20 -2.29 4.19
CA ILE A 375 -15.89 -1.47 3.19
C ILE A 375 -15.50 -1.90 1.77
N LEU A 376 -14.22 -2.21 1.56
CA LEU A 376 -13.62 -2.56 0.26
C LEU A 376 -13.53 -4.07 0.04
N ALA A 377 -14.01 -4.91 0.97
CA ALA A 377 -14.01 -6.36 0.83
C ALA A 377 -14.95 -6.83 -0.29
N LYS A 378 -14.65 -7.97 -0.89
CA LYS A 378 -15.51 -8.60 -1.93
C LYS A 378 -16.82 -9.14 -1.36
N HIS A 379 -16.75 -9.73 -0.16
CA HIS A 379 -17.89 -10.34 0.52
C HIS A 379 -18.05 -9.72 1.90
N LEU A 380 -19.29 -9.65 2.36
CA LEU A 380 -19.65 -9.33 3.73
C LEU A 380 -19.40 -10.55 4.64
N ASP A 381 -19.39 -10.35 5.95
CA ASP A 381 -19.26 -11.41 6.96
C ASP A 381 -20.27 -12.57 6.82
N ASP A 382 -21.46 -12.29 6.26
CA ASP A 382 -22.51 -13.28 6.03
C ASP A 382 -22.37 -14.03 4.69
N GLY A 383 -21.26 -13.82 3.97
CA GLY A 383 -20.95 -14.42 2.68
C GLY A 383 -21.64 -13.77 1.48
N LYS A 384 -22.49 -12.75 1.69
CA LYS A 384 -23.10 -12.02 0.57
C LYS A 384 -22.07 -11.15 -0.15
N ILE A 385 -22.31 -10.92 -1.44
CA ILE A 385 -21.49 -10.01 -2.24
C ILE A 385 -21.68 -8.57 -1.75
N ASN A 386 -20.58 -7.90 -1.44
CA ASN A 386 -20.59 -6.48 -1.12
C ASN A 386 -21.00 -5.68 -2.38
N GLN A 387 -22.03 -4.85 -2.25
CA GLN A 387 -22.57 -4.05 -3.35
C GLN A 387 -21.79 -2.74 -3.59
N LEU A 388 -21.00 -2.27 -2.62
CA LEU A 388 -20.25 -1.03 -2.76
C LEU A 388 -19.26 -1.06 -3.93
N PRO A 389 -18.44 -2.11 -4.10
CA PRO A 389 -17.48 -2.13 -5.19
C PRO A 389 -18.18 -2.09 -6.56
N LEU A 390 -19.28 -2.82 -6.72
CA LEU A 390 -20.11 -2.78 -7.94
C LEU A 390 -20.69 -1.38 -8.20
N PHE A 391 -21.10 -0.69 -7.14
CA PHE A 391 -21.65 0.67 -7.22
C PHE A 391 -20.58 1.71 -7.58
N LEU A 392 -19.39 1.63 -6.99
CA LEU A 392 -18.28 2.53 -7.29
C LEU A 392 -17.67 2.26 -8.68
N GLY A 393 -17.70 1.02 -9.14
CA GLY A 393 -17.07 0.62 -10.39
C GLY A 393 -15.57 0.40 -10.25
N GLU A 394 -15.03 -0.31 -11.23
CA GLU A 394 -13.65 -0.81 -11.23
C GLU A 394 -12.59 0.31 -11.09
N PRO A 395 -12.63 1.42 -11.86
CA PRO A 395 -11.55 2.43 -11.78
C PRO A 395 -11.43 3.09 -10.41
N ALA A 396 -12.55 3.37 -9.75
CA ALA A 396 -12.56 3.96 -8.42
C ALA A 396 -12.03 2.98 -7.36
N MET A 397 -12.35 1.69 -7.49
CA MET A 397 -11.85 0.66 -6.59
C MET A 397 -10.36 0.39 -6.80
N GLU A 398 -9.88 0.35 -8.05
CA GLU A 398 -8.45 0.21 -8.35
C GLU A 398 -7.62 1.37 -7.74
N PHE A 399 -8.13 2.60 -7.79
CA PHE A 399 -7.49 3.74 -7.11
C PHE A 399 -7.42 3.54 -5.60
N LEU A 400 -8.56 3.19 -4.98
CA LEU A 400 -8.63 2.99 -3.52
C LEU A 400 -7.68 1.88 -3.06
N TRP A 401 -7.63 0.74 -3.77
CA TRP A 401 -6.74 -0.36 -3.40
C TRP A 401 -5.26 -0.05 -3.64
N ASP A 402 -4.90 0.68 -4.69
CA ASP A 402 -3.53 1.15 -4.89
C ASP A 402 -3.07 1.99 -3.69
N PHE A 403 -3.88 2.98 -3.30
CA PHE A 403 -3.50 3.93 -2.25
C PHE A 403 -3.54 3.35 -0.84
N LEU A 404 -4.43 2.39 -0.58
CA LEU A 404 -4.76 1.93 0.77
C LEU A 404 -4.30 0.50 1.06
N ASN A 405 -4.36 -0.43 0.10
CA ASN A 405 -4.33 -1.87 0.42
C ASN A 405 -3.16 -2.64 -0.20
N HIS A 406 -2.77 -2.35 -1.45
CA HIS A 406 -1.77 -3.17 -2.13
C HIS A 406 -0.43 -3.14 -1.38
N GLN A 407 0.16 -4.32 -1.15
CA GLN A 407 1.38 -4.46 -0.33
C GLN A 407 2.57 -3.66 -0.86
N GLU A 408 2.68 -3.54 -2.19
CA GLU A 408 3.71 -2.76 -2.86
C GLU A 408 3.26 -1.32 -3.17
N GLY A 409 2.01 -0.99 -2.86
CA GLY A 409 1.46 0.34 -2.95
C GLY A 409 1.87 1.22 -1.77
N PRO A 410 1.56 2.53 -1.83
CA PRO A 410 1.97 3.50 -0.83
C PRO A 410 1.31 3.31 0.54
N ARG A 411 0.22 2.52 0.67
CA ARG A 411 -0.50 2.20 1.92
C ARG A 411 -0.56 3.37 2.90
N ILE A 412 -0.96 4.53 2.38
CA ILE A 412 -0.73 5.84 3.03
C ILE A 412 -1.39 5.89 4.40
N ARG A 413 -2.60 5.36 4.50
CA ARG A 413 -3.38 5.32 5.73
C ARG A 413 -2.68 4.53 6.83
N ASP A 414 -2.14 3.36 6.51
CA ASP A 414 -1.47 2.50 7.49
C ASP A 414 -0.22 3.18 8.02
N HIS A 415 0.67 3.61 7.12
CA HIS A 415 1.93 4.24 7.48
C HIS A 415 1.74 5.56 8.25
N LEU A 416 0.75 6.39 7.89
CA LEU A 416 0.41 7.59 8.68
C LEU A 416 -0.12 7.22 10.08
N SER A 417 -1.01 6.23 10.18
CA SER A 417 -1.64 5.86 11.46
C SER A 417 -0.70 5.19 12.45
N HIS A 418 0.39 4.59 11.97
CA HIS A 418 1.47 4.01 12.78
C HIS A 418 2.65 4.98 13.02
N GLY A 419 2.55 6.22 12.53
CA GLY A 419 3.59 7.25 12.68
C GLY A 419 4.85 6.98 11.87
N GLU A 420 4.79 6.11 10.86
CA GLU A 420 5.96 5.65 10.10
C GLU A 420 6.47 6.67 9.07
N ILE A 421 5.71 7.73 8.82
CA ILE A 421 6.06 8.81 7.89
C ILE A 421 6.36 10.09 8.67
N ASN A 422 7.42 10.77 8.26
CA ASN A 422 7.75 12.09 8.77
C ASN A 422 6.75 13.14 8.25
N LEU A 423 5.94 13.72 9.14
CA LEU A 423 4.81 14.58 8.75
C LEU A 423 5.21 15.85 7.97
N PRO A 424 6.27 16.60 8.35
CA PRO A 424 6.72 17.77 7.60
C PRO A 424 7.27 17.44 6.20
N GLU A 425 7.76 16.22 6.00
CA GLU A 425 8.30 15.73 4.72
C GLU A 425 7.27 14.94 3.90
N PHE A 426 6.00 14.96 4.32
CA PHE A 426 4.95 14.24 3.61
C PHE A 426 4.79 14.80 2.17
N PRO A 427 4.83 13.92 1.15
CA PRO A 427 4.90 14.37 -0.24
C PRO A 427 3.61 15.06 -0.68
N LYS A 428 3.77 16.22 -1.35
CA LYS A 428 2.66 16.97 -1.96
C LYS A 428 1.86 16.09 -2.91
N GLU A 429 2.56 15.27 -3.69
CA GLU A 429 2.01 14.41 -4.74
C GLU A 429 0.94 13.49 -4.15
N ALA A 430 1.21 12.85 -3.01
CA ALA A 430 0.26 11.97 -2.34
C ALA A 430 -1.03 12.70 -1.92
N ALA A 431 -0.90 13.86 -1.27
CA ALA A 431 -2.06 14.67 -0.87
C ALA A 431 -2.84 15.18 -2.10
N ASN A 432 -2.12 15.54 -3.17
CA ASN A 432 -2.70 15.97 -4.43
C ASN A 432 -3.59 14.90 -5.07
N GLN A 433 -3.09 13.66 -5.17
CA GLN A 433 -3.86 12.56 -5.74
C GLN A 433 -5.12 12.25 -4.91
N LEU A 434 -5.02 12.26 -3.58
CA LEU A 434 -6.17 12.07 -2.69
C LEU A 434 -7.23 13.16 -2.87
N LEU A 435 -6.82 14.42 -2.98
CA LEU A 435 -7.74 15.55 -3.24
C LEU A 435 -8.40 15.44 -4.61
N ALA A 436 -7.61 15.18 -5.67
CA ALA A 436 -8.12 15.05 -7.02
C ALA A 436 -9.16 13.92 -7.13
N PHE A 437 -8.86 12.77 -6.54
CA PHE A 437 -9.83 11.67 -6.46
C PHE A 437 -11.07 12.04 -5.64
N SER A 438 -10.90 12.75 -4.52
CA SER A 438 -12.01 13.21 -3.68
C SER A 438 -12.98 14.11 -4.47
N VAL A 439 -12.48 15.00 -5.33
CA VAL A 439 -13.33 15.82 -6.22
C VAL A 439 -14.20 14.94 -7.10
N VAL A 440 -13.60 13.97 -7.80
CA VAL A 440 -14.33 13.08 -8.71
C VAL A 440 -15.36 12.26 -7.95
N LEU A 441 -14.99 11.74 -6.78
CA LEU A 441 -15.91 10.97 -5.94
C LEU A 441 -17.09 11.81 -5.48
N LEU A 442 -16.86 13.00 -4.92
CA LEU A 442 -17.91 13.87 -4.38
C LEU A 442 -18.89 14.37 -5.46
N LEU A 443 -18.42 14.58 -6.70
CA LEU A 443 -19.26 14.93 -7.85
C LEU A 443 -20.30 13.86 -8.19
N ARG A 444 -20.06 12.59 -7.82
CA ARG A 444 -21.03 11.50 -8.01
C ARG A 444 -22.20 11.53 -7.02
N PHE A 445 -22.04 12.28 -5.93
CA PHE A 445 -23.02 12.38 -4.84
C PHE A 445 -23.58 13.80 -4.70
N THR A 446 -23.37 14.63 -5.72
CA THR A 446 -23.92 15.98 -5.83
C THR A 446 -25.14 15.95 -6.75
N ASP A 447 -26.03 16.94 -6.63
CA ASP A 447 -27.15 17.16 -7.54
C ASP A 447 -26.73 17.03 -9.03
N GLU A 448 -27.58 16.40 -9.86
CA GLU A 448 -27.23 16.04 -11.23
C GLU A 448 -26.96 17.28 -12.10
N ASP A 449 -27.76 18.34 -11.96
CA ASP A 449 -27.61 19.57 -12.73
C ASP A 449 -26.33 20.32 -12.32
N LEU A 450 -26.07 20.40 -11.01
CA LEU A 450 -24.83 20.98 -10.49
C LEU A 450 -23.59 20.18 -10.93
N SER A 451 -23.67 18.85 -10.84
CA SER A 451 -22.58 17.95 -11.26
C SER A 451 -22.29 18.10 -12.76
N ALA A 452 -23.33 18.18 -13.60
CA ALA A 452 -23.19 18.39 -15.03
C ALA A 452 -22.50 19.73 -15.34
N ALA A 453 -22.95 20.83 -14.72
CA ALA A 453 -22.36 22.15 -14.90
C ALA A 453 -20.89 22.20 -14.47
N LEU A 454 -20.54 21.58 -13.33
CA LEU A 454 -19.15 21.56 -12.85
C LEU A 454 -18.23 20.72 -13.75
N LYS A 455 -18.75 19.66 -14.38
CA LYS A 455 -18.01 18.82 -15.33
C LYS A 455 -17.73 19.49 -16.68
N GLU A 456 -18.35 20.62 -16.98
CA GLU A 456 -18.02 21.41 -18.17
C GLU A 456 -16.67 22.14 -18.05
N LYS A 457 -16.23 22.42 -16.82
CA LYS A 457 -14.93 23.04 -16.54
C LYS A 457 -13.80 22.11 -17.01
N ALA A 458 -12.87 22.63 -17.79
CA ALA A 458 -11.83 21.83 -18.45
C ALA A 458 -10.97 21.03 -17.46
N ALA A 459 -10.60 21.62 -16.33
CA ALA A 459 -9.84 20.96 -15.29
C ALA A 459 -10.61 19.75 -14.70
N ILE A 460 -11.89 19.93 -14.39
CA ILE A 460 -12.74 18.88 -13.81
C ILE A 460 -13.01 17.77 -14.83
N LYS A 461 -13.30 18.13 -16.08
CA LYS A 461 -13.47 17.17 -17.19
C LYS A 461 -12.24 16.29 -17.34
N SER A 462 -11.04 16.87 -17.24
CA SER A 462 -9.78 16.12 -17.27
C SER A 462 -9.68 15.15 -16.09
N LEU A 463 -9.99 15.59 -14.87
CA LEU A 463 -9.96 14.73 -13.67
C LEU A 463 -10.92 13.56 -13.79
N VAL A 464 -12.16 13.81 -14.21
CA VAL A 464 -13.17 12.75 -14.40
C VAL A 464 -12.72 11.75 -15.46
N GLY A 465 -12.21 12.21 -16.61
CA GLY A 465 -11.71 11.31 -17.66
C GLY A 465 -10.53 10.45 -17.22
N LEU A 466 -9.62 10.99 -16.40
CA LEU A 466 -8.51 10.24 -15.82
C LEU A 466 -8.98 9.22 -14.78
N ALA A 467 -9.95 9.59 -13.95
CA ALA A 467 -10.50 8.69 -12.93
C ALA A 467 -11.31 7.55 -13.55
N GLU A 468 -12.08 7.81 -14.61
CA GLU A 468 -12.84 6.78 -15.34
C GLU A 468 -11.94 5.80 -16.11
N GLY A 469 -10.72 6.23 -16.46
CA GLY A 469 -9.70 5.40 -17.11
C GLY A 469 -8.59 4.91 -16.17
N TYR A 470 -8.77 5.02 -14.86
CA TYR A 470 -7.77 4.59 -13.89
C TYR A 470 -7.61 3.07 -13.93
N HIS A 471 -6.36 2.61 -13.83
CA HIS A 471 -6.00 1.19 -13.75
C HIS A 471 -5.01 0.95 -12.62
N ALA A 472 -5.08 -0.19 -11.93
CA ALA A 472 -4.20 -0.42 -10.80
C ALA A 472 -2.72 -0.43 -11.19
N HIS A 473 -1.88 0.32 -10.48
CA HIS A 473 -0.43 0.45 -10.68
C HIS A 473 0.36 -0.47 -9.77
N PHE A 474 -0.15 -0.75 -8.56
CA PHE A 474 0.53 -1.51 -7.51
C PHE A 474 -0.05 -2.91 -7.30
N HIS A 475 -1.12 -3.25 -8.02
CA HIS A 475 -1.61 -4.61 -8.09
C HIS A 475 -0.50 -5.56 -8.61
N PRO A 476 -0.31 -6.78 -8.04
CA PRO A 476 0.75 -7.69 -8.43
C PRO A 476 0.78 -8.06 -9.93
N VAL A 477 -0.38 -8.12 -10.58
CA VAL A 477 -0.49 -8.32 -12.03
C VAL A 477 0.11 -7.14 -12.78
N SER A 478 -0.24 -5.91 -12.40
CA SER A 478 0.27 -4.68 -13.03
C SER A 478 1.76 -4.51 -12.83
N GLN A 479 2.27 -4.84 -11.66
CA GLN A 479 3.71 -4.86 -11.37
C GLN A 479 4.44 -5.88 -12.24
N LEU A 480 3.91 -7.10 -12.39
CA LEU A 480 4.50 -8.10 -13.29
C LEU A 480 4.47 -7.62 -14.76
N LYS A 481 3.38 -6.97 -15.21
CA LYS A 481 3.29 -6.35 -16.54
C LYS A 481 4.41 -5.33 -16.76
N LYS A 482 4.63 -4.41 -15.81
CA LYS A 482 5.71 -3.41 -15.84
C LYS A 482 7.09 -4.08 -15.90
N GLN A 483 7.34 -5.08 -15.06
CA GLN A 483 8.60 -5.84 -15.02
C GLN A 483 8.90 -6.52 -16.36
N VAL A 484 7.92 -7.21 -16.94
CA VAL A 484 8.05 -7.90 -18.22
C VAL A 484 8.35 -6.92 -19.35
N LEU A 485 7.66 -5.77 -19.40
CA LEU A 485 7.91 -4.73 -20.40
C LEU A 485 9.28 -4.07 -20.26
N SER A 486 9.69 -3.77 -19.03
CA SER A 486 11.02 -3.20 -18.74
C SER A 486 12.14 -4.18 -19.14
N CYS A 487 11.98 -5.45 -18.77
CA CYS A 487 12.93 -6.51 -19.15
C CYS A 487 13.00 -6.68 -20.68
N GLU A 488 11.86 -6.61 -21.38
CA GLU A 488 11.87 -6.68 -22.84
C GLU A 488 12.67 -5.53 -23.46
N LYS A 489 12.42 -4.29 -23.02
CA LYS A 489 13.15 -3.12 -23.52
C LYS A 489 14.65 -3.29 -23.32
N SER A 490 15.06 -3.84 -22.17
CA SER A 490 16.47 -4.14 -21.85
C SER A 490 17.07 -5.21 -22.77
N ILE A 491 16.34 -6.27 -23.12
CA ILE A 491 16.84 -7.31 -24.03
C ILE A 491 16.84 -6.84 -25.48
N ARG A 492 15.93 -5.94 -25.85
CA ARG A 492 15.78 -5.42 -27.22
C ARG A 492 17.04 -4.70 -27.71
N VAL A 493 17.78 -4.05 -26.81
CA VAL A 493 19.01 -3.33 -27.17
C VAL A 493 20.24 -4.23 -27.33
N TRP A 494 20.17 -5.52 -26.96
CA TRP A 494 21.30 -6.44 -27.10
C TRP A 494 21.96 -6.55 -28.50
N PRO A 495 21.23 -6.50 -29.65
CA PRO A 495 21.87 -6.54 -30.96
C PRO A 495 22.55 -5.23 -31.33
N LEU A 496 22.30 -4.15 -30.59
CA LEU A 496 22.93 -2.85 -30.76
C LEU A 496 24.17 -2.69 -29.85
N LEU A 497 24.46 -3.68 -29.01
CA LEU A 497 25.63 -3.66 -28.16
C LEU A 497 26.91 -3.72 -29.01
N PRO A 498 27.97 -3.02 -28.59
CA PRO A 498 29.18 -2.89 -29.39
C PRO A 498 29.90 -4.23 -29.55
N LEU A 499 30.32 -4.51 -30.78
CA LEU A 499 30.97 -5.75 -31.21
C LEU A 499 32.23 -5.40 -32.01
N PRO A 500 33.40 -6.01 -31.72
CA PRO A 500 34.54 -5.89 -32.61
C PRO A 500 34.29 -6.64 -33.94
N GLU A 501 34.67 -6.04 -35.07
CA GLU A 501 34.48 -6.65 -36.41
C GLU A 501 35.13 -8.06 -36.51
N GLU A 502 36.35 -8.20 -36.00
CA GLU A 502 37.10 -9.47 -35.94
C GLU A 502 36.40 -10.55 -35.08
N ALA A 503 35.69 -10.12 -34.03
CA ALA A 503 34.93 -11.00 -33.15
C ALA A 503 33.61 -11.44 -33.79
N GLU A 504 33.03 -10.60 -34.65
CA GLU A 504 31.81 -10.93 -35.38
C GLU A 504 32.04 -12.04 -36.41
N GLU A 505 33.19 -12.05 -37.08
CA GLU A 505 33.58 -13.10 -38.03
C GLU A 505 33.90 -14.42 -37.33
N ALA A 506 34.67 -14.39 -36.23
CA ALA A 506 34.97 -15.59 -35.43
C ALA A 506 33.71 -16.23 -34.84
N ALA A 507 32.80 -15.42 -34.29
CA ALA A 507 31.52 -15.88 -33.74
C ALA A 507 30.48 -16.29 -34.81
N ARG A 508 30.75 -16.07 -36.11
CA ARG A 508 29.92 -16.60 -37.22
C ARG A 508 30.32 -18.02 -37.61
N LEU A 509 31.58 -18.40 -37.37
CA LEU A 509 32.12 -19.72 -37.69
C LEU A 509 31.90 -20.75 -36.56
N GLU A 510 31.78 -20.29 -35.30
CA GLU A 510 31.58 -21.12 -34.10
C GLU A 510 30.11 -21.52 -33.79
N GLY A 511 29.32 -21.88 -34.80
CA GLY A 511 27.96 -22.40 -34.57
C GLY A 511 27.99 -23.85 -34.08
N THR A 512 27.93 -24.09 -32.76
CA THR A 512 27.90 -25.45 -32.21
C THR A 512 26.57 -26.18 -32.54
N SER A 513 26.62 -27.52 -32.69
CA SER A 513 25.45 -28.37 -32.92
C SER A 513 24.37 -28.19 -31.83
N GLU A 514 24.78 -27.97 -30.59
CA GLU A 514 23.90 -27.69 -29.44
C GLU A 514 23.13 -26.38 -29.58
N THR A 515 23.75 -25.34 -30.13
CA THR A 515 23.08 -24.04 -30.37
C THR A 515 21.97 -24.20 -31.42
N GLN A 516 22.22 -24.99 -32.47
CA GLN A 516 21.22 -25.29 -33.50
C GLN A 516 20.06 -26.14 -32.94
N ALA A 517 20.35 -27.10 -32.06
CA ALA A 517 19.33 -27.88 -31.36
C ALA A 517 18.42 -26.98 -30.49
N CYS A 518 19.00 -26.00 -29.80
CA CYS A 518 18.24 -25.02 -29.04
C CYS A 518 17.35 -24.14 -29.94
N GLU A 519 17.88 -23.64 -31.07
CA GLU A 519 17.09 -22.86 -32.03
C GLU A 519 15.90 -23.65 -32.60
N ALA A 520 16.09 -24.94 -32.88
CA ALA A 520 15.02 -25.83 -33.31
C ALA A 520 13.96 -26.00 -32.22
N LEU A 521 14.36 -26.24 -30.96
CA LEU A 521 13.45 -26.34 -29.81
C LEU A 521 12.64 -25.06 -29.59
N ILE A 522 13.26 -23.88 -29.66
CA ILE A 522 12.56 -22.59 -29.55
C ILE A 522 11.46 -22.51 -30.62
N THR A 523 11.78 -22.90 -31.86
CA THR A 523 10.83 -22.86 -32.97
C THR A 523 9.67 -23.82 -32.74
N GLU A 524 9.94 -25.04 -32.26
CA GLU A 524 8.90 -26.03 -31.93
C GLU A 524 8.00 -25.55 -30.78
N ILE A 525 8.58 -25.01 -29.70
CA ILE A 525 7.81 -24.45 -28.58
C ILE A 525 6.90 -23.34 -29.09
N LEU A 526 7.43 -22.40 -29.88
CA LEU A 526 6.62 -21.34 -30.46
C LEU A 526 5.49 -21.93 -31.32
N ARG A 527 5.73 -22.92 -32.17
CA ARG A 527 4.66 -23.58 -32.94
C ARG A 527 3.57 -24.21 -32.07
N ALA A 528 3.95 -24.80 -30.93
CA ALA A 528 3.00 -25.41 -30.01
C ALA A 528 2.13 -24.40 -29.26
N LEU A 529 2.62 -23.17 -29.05
CA LEU A 529 1.83 -22.09 -28.44
C LEU A 529 0.72 -21.61 -29.41
N PRO A 530 -0.45 -21.16 -28.91
CA PRO A 530 -1.53 -20.66 -29.77
C PRO A 530 -1.15 -19.40 -30.58
N PRO A 531 -1.46 -19.32 -31.89
CA PRO A 531 -1.07 -18.19 -32.75
C PRO A 531 -1.82 -16.88 -32.48
N HIS A 532 -2.97 -16.94 -31.78
CA HIS A 532 -3.83 -15.81 -31.46
C HIS A 532 -4.13 -15.80 -29.97
N LEU A 533 -4.15 -14.60 -29.36
CA LEU A 533 -4.76 -14.38 -28.05
C LEU A 533 -6.25 -14.76 -28.18
N PRO A 534 -6.90 -15.39 -27.18
CA PRO A 534 -8.35 -15.34 -27.13
C PRO A 534 -8.78 -13.88 -27.27
N GLU A 535 -9.81 -13.61 -28.09
CA GLU A 535 -10.39 -12.28 -28.23
C GLU A 535 -10.54 -11.68 -26.83
N SER A 536 -10.12 -10.42 -26.66
CA SER A 536 -10.36 -9.70 -25.42
C SER A 536 -11.87 -9.73 -25.17
N ARG A 537 -12.35 -10.68 -24.37
CA ARG A 537 -13.53 -10.44 -23.56
C ARG A 537 -13.14 -9.19 -22.81
N GLY A 538 -13.73 -8.06 -23.22
CA GLY A 538 -13.31 -6.73 -22.82
C GLY A 538 -13.02 -6.74 -21.33
N VAL A 539 -11.82 -6.24 -20.97
CA VAL A 539 -11.33 -6.07 -19.58
C VAL A 539 -12.15 -6.94 -18.64
N VAL A 540 -11.82 -8.24 -18.67
CA VAL A 540 -12.48 -9.29 -17.88
C VAL A 540 -12.83 -8.68 -16.54
N SER A 541 -14.13 -8.51 -16.27
CA SER A 541 -14.65 -7.85 -15.08
C SER A 541 -13.81 -8.27 -13.88
N ASP A 542 -12.91 -7.38 -13.44
CA ASP A 542 -11.69 -7.74 -12.71
C ASP A 542 -12.00 -8.20 -11.26
N TRP A 543 -13.27 -8.23 -10.88
CA TRP A 543 -13.78 -8.61 -9.56
C TRP A 543 -13.36 -10.00 -9.08
N ASP A 544 -13.02 -10.92 -9.98
CA ASP A 544 -12.47 -12.25 -9.61
C ASP A 544 -10.96 -12.26 -9.42
N SER A 545 -10.23 -11.31 -10.02
CA SER A 545 -8.77 -11.12 -9.86
C SER A 545 -8.41 -10.40 -8.55
N LEU A 546 -9.31 -9.53 -8.08
CA LEU A 546 -9.05 -8.50 -7.08
C LEU A 546 -8.98 -9.03 -5.63
N SER A 547 -9.57 -10.20 -5.36
CA SER A 547 -9.25 -11.00 -4.17
C SER A 547 -8.34 -12.15 -4.59
N ALA A 548 -7.11 -11.86 -5.02
CA ALA A 548 -6.18 -12.88 -5.49
C ALA A 548 -6.01 -13.94 -4.38
N GLU A 549 -6.72 -15.05 -4.50
CA GLU A 549 -6.64 -16.15 -3.55
C GLU A 549 -5.18 -16.60 -3.47
N ARG A 550 -4.79 -17.14 -2.32
CA ARG A 550 -3.40 -17.52 -2.00
C ARG A 550 -2.67 -18.27 -3.14
N THR A 551 -3.41 -19.08 -3.90
CA THR A 551 -2.90 -19.84 -5.06
C THR A 551 -2.45 -18.96 -6.23
N VAL A 552 -3.18 -17.90 -6.54
CA VAL A 552 -2.85 -16.92 -7.59
C VAL A 552 -1.66 -16.08 -7.17
N LEU A 553 -1.64 -15.59 -5.93
CA LEU A 553 -0.51 -14.83 -5.38
C LEU A 553 0.79 -15.66 -5.36
N GLU A 554 0.73 -16.94 -5.02
CA GLU A 554 1.90 -17.83 -5.07
C GLU A 554 2.45 -17.95 -6.51
N VAL A 555 1.58 -18.14 -7.51
CA VAL A 555 1.99 -18.22 -8.92
C VAL A 555 2.58 -16.88 -9.39
N LEU A 556 1.92 -15.76 -9.09
CA LEU A 556 2.41 -14.42 -9.44
C LEU A 556 3.78 -14.14 -8.81
N THR A 557 4.00 -14.55 -7.57
CA THR A 557 5.30 -14.42 -6.88
C THR A 557 6.40 -15.15 -7.65
N VAL A 558 6.15 -16.41 -8.06
CA VAL A 558 7.13 -17.17 -8.85
C VAL A 558 7.38 -16.51 -10.21
N LEU A 559 6.34 -16.05 -10.92
CA LEU A 559 6.49 -15.38 -12.21
C LEU A 559 7.27 -14.06 -12.11
N ARG A 560 7.04 -13.27 -11.05
CA ARG A 560 7.79 -12.05 -10.74
C ARG A 560 9.27 -12.34 -10.45
N ASN A 561 9.55 -13.40 -9.69
CA ASN A 561 10.92 -13.82 -9.44
C ASN A 561 11.63 -14.23 -10.74
N ILE A 562 10.94 -14.94 -11.65
CA ILE A 562 11.50 -15.28 -12.96
C ILE A 562 11.83 -14.00 -13.75
N SER A 563 10.88 -13.05 -13.83
CA SER A 563 11.06 -11.77 -14.54
C SER A 563 12.23 -10.95 -13.98
N THR A 564 12.33 -10.87 -12.64
CA THR A 564 13.41 -10.16 -11.93
C THR A 564 14.79 -10.75 -12.28
N HIS A 565 14.91 -12.08 -12.28
CA HIS A 565 16.16 -12.74 -12.66
C HIS A 565 16.47 -12.55 -14.15
N CYS A 566 15.48 -12.56 -15.04
CA CYS A 566 15.69 -12.21 -16.46
C CYS A 566 16.24 -10.78 -16.62
N ALA A 567 15.68 -9.80 -15.89
CA ALA A 567 16.16 -8.41 -15.92
C ALA A 567 17.59 -8.29 -15.38
N ARG A 568 17.93 -9.06 -14.34
CA ARG A 568 19.29 -9.14 -13.79
C ARG A 568 20.29 -9.74 -14.79
N VAL A 569 19.93 -10.83 -15.48
CA VAL A 569 20.74 -11.38 -16.58
C VAL A 569 20.95 -10.32 -17.66
N SER A 570 19.90 -9.60 -18.05
CA SER A 570 20.02 -8.52 -19.04
C SER A 570 20.97 -7.42 -18.65
N SER A 571 20.90 -6.96 -17.40
CA SER A 571 21.80 -5.94 -16.87
C SER A 571 23.25 -6.43 -16.82
N GLN A 572 23.48 -7.67 -16.37
CA GLN A 572 24.81 -8.28 -16.32
C GLN A 572 25.41 -8.48 -17.72
N VAL A 573 24.61 -8.92 -18.70
CA VAL A 573 25.03 -9.08 -20.09
C VAL A 573 25.43 -7.72 -20.67
N ALA A 574 24.58 -6.69 -20.53
CA ALA A 574 24.87 -5.36 -21.05
C ALA A 574 26.16 -4.78 -20.46
N ALA A 575 26.31 -4.84 -19.13
CA ALA A 575 27.51 -4.36 -18.45
C ALA A 575 28.77 -5.15 -18.83
N SER A 576 28.65 -6.48 -18.98
CA SER A 576 29.79 -7.33 -19.34
C SER A 576 30.22 -7.13 -20.79
N VAL A 577 29.28 -6.94 -21.72
CA VAL A 577 29.60 -6.64 -23.12
C VAL A 577 30.31 -5.30 -23.23
N GLU A 578 29.78 -4.25 -22.59
CA GLU A 578 30.36 -2.90 -22.61
C GLU A 578 31.79 -2.90 -22.04
N LEU A 579 31.99 -3.47 -20.85
CA LEU A 579 33.30 -3.56 -20.21
C LEU A 579 34.31 -4.33 -21.07
N ARG A 580 33.90 -5.48 -21.62
CA ARG A 580 34.79 -6.31 -22.44
C ARG A 580 35.09 -5.67 -23.78
N TYR A 581 34.14 -4.95 -24.37
CA TYR A 581 34.36 -4.19 -25.59
C TYR A 581 35.41 -3.10 -25.37
N GLN A 582 35.29 -2.30 -24.31
CA GLN A 582 36.29 -1.28 -23.95
C GLN A 582 37.67 -1.91 -23.76
N GLN A 583 37.77 -3.01 -23.00
CA GLN A 583 39.03 -3.73 -22.79
C GLN A 583 39.60 -4.32 -24.08
N TRP A 584 38.75 -4.68 -25.06
CA TRP A 584 39.17 -5.15 -26.38
C TRP A 584 39.79 -4.00 -27.18
N VAL A 585 39.08 -2.86 -27.27
CA VAL A 585 39.52 -1.65 -28.00
C VAL A 585 40.84 -1.13 -27.43
N GLU A 586 40.97 -1.08 -26.11
CA GLU A 586 42.20 -0.66 -25.41
C GLU A 586 43.32 -1.72 -25.45
N ARG A 587 43.10 -2.87 -26.11
CA ARG A 587 44.03 -4.01 -26.21
C ARG A 587 44.48 -4.58 -24.86
N ARG A 588 43.68 -4.41 -23.81
CA ARG A 588 43.95 -4.89 -22.44
C ARG A 588 43.58 -6.36 -22.21
N LEU A 589 42.82 -6.98 -23.13
CA LEU A 589 42.44 -8.39 -23.01
C LEU A 589 43.57 -9.35 -23.39
N ARG A 590 43.94 -10.24 -22.47
CA ARG A 590 44.83 -11.39 -22.72
C ARG A 590 44.14 -12.43 -23.61
N SER A 591 44.90 -13.27 -24.32
CA SER A 591 44.37 -14.27 -25.27
C SER A 591 43.22 -15.13 -24.72
N ARG A 592 43.36 -15.69 -23.51
CA ARG A 592 42.29 -16.46 -22.84
C ARG A 592 41.02 -15.62 -22.57
N GLN A 593 41.18 -14.34 -22.23
CA GLN A 593 40.05 -13.44 -21.97
C GLN A 593 39.36 -13.05 -23.28
N ARG A 594 40.11 -12.94 -24.39
CA ARG A 594 39.55 -12.76 -25.75
C ARG A 594 38.70 -13.96 -26.16
N GLN A 595 39.18 -15.18 -25.97
CA GLN A 595 38.39 -16.39 -26.22
C GLN A 595 37.12 -16.44 -25.36
N THR A 596 37.22 -16.09 -24.07
CA THR A 596 36.04 -16.03 -23.20
C THR A 596 35.03 -14.98 -23.65
N TYR A 597 35.51 -13.85 -24.17
CA TYR A 597 34.66 -12.81 -24.75
C TYR A 597 33.94 -13.29 -26.02
N LEU A 598 34.62 -14.02 -26.91
CA LEU A 598 33.98 -14.62 -28.09
C LEU A 598 32.87 -15.60 -27.71
N HIS A 599 33.12 -16.48 -26.72
CA HIS A 599 32.11 -17.38 -26.20
C HIS A 599 30.90 -16.65 -25.59
N MET A 600 31.13 -15.55 -24.88
CA MET A 600 30.06 -14.70 -24.37
C MET A 600 29.18 -14.17 -25.52
N LEU A 601 29.78 -13.63 -26.58
CA LEU A 601 29.04 -13.12 -27.74
C LEU A 601 28.19 -14.20 -28.42
N THR A 602 28.72 -15.42 -28.53
CA THR A 602 27.98 -16.58 -29.06
C THR A 602 26.81 -16.96 -28.14
N SER A 603 27.03 -17.04 -26.83
CA SER A 603 25.98 -17.31 -25.84
C SER A 603 24.90 -16.24 -25.83
N ILE A 604 25.23 -14.96 -25.99
CA ILE A 604 24.27 -13.85 -26.06
C ILE A 604 23.27 -14.01 -27.23
N LYS A 605 23.75 -14.47 -28.40
CA LYS A 605 22.89 -14.73 -29.56
C LYS A 605 21.83 -15.79 -29.27
N LEU A 606 22.16 -16.80 -28.47
CA LEU A 606 21.23 -17.84 -28.03
C LEU A 606 20.34 -17.38 -26.86
N LEU A 607 20.90 -16.69 -25.87
CA LEU A 607 20.18 -16.30 -24.66
C LEU A 607 19.09 -15.26 -24.97
N SER A 608 19.31 -14.35 -25.91
CA SER A 608 18.31 -13.34 -26.28
C SER A 608 16.94 -13.94 -26.67
N PRO A 609 16.82 -14.82 -27.68
CA PRO A 609 15.53 -15.43 -28.04
C PRO A 609 14.96 -16.32 -26.93
N VAL A 610 15.78 -16.92 -26.08
CA VAL A 610 15.32 -17.73 -24.94
C VAL A 610 14.69 -16.86 -23.85
N LEU A 611 15.31 -15.72 -23.52
CA LEU A 611 14.72 -14.77 -22.58
C LEU A 611 13.42 -14.18 -23.13
N TYR A 612 13.37 -13.86 -24.43
CA TYR A 612 12.12 -13.47 -25.09
C TYR A 612 11.03 -14.54 -25.01
N LEU A 613 11.40 -15.81 -25.19
CA LEU A 613 10.47 -16.93 -25.02
C LEU A 613 9.96 -16.99 -23.58
N ILE A 614 10.83 -16.85 -22.59
CA ILE A 614 10.41 -16.83 -21.16
C ILE A 614 9.47 -15.66 -20.88
N LEU A 615 9.79 -14.44 -21.34
CA LEU A 615 8.90 -13.29 -21.19
C LEU A 615 7.55 -13.50 -21.88
N LEU A 616 7.54 -14.13 -23.05
CA LEU A 616 6.30 -14.52 -23.74
C LEU A 616 5.51 -15.54 -22.93
N LEU A 617 6.15 -16.56 -22.36
CA LEU A 617 5.48 -17.54 -21.51
C LEU A 617 4.87 -16.85 -20.28
N ILE A 618 5.61 -15.96 -19.60
CA ILE A 618 5.07 -15.17 -18.47
C ILE A 618 3.84 -14.38 -18.91
N ALA A 619 3.92 -13.67 -20.03
CA ALA A 619 2.79 -12.89 -20.54
C ALA A 619 1.57 -13.77 -20.80
N LEU A 620 1.74 -14.92 -21.46
CA LEU A 620 0.66 -15.86 -21.77
C LEU A 620 0.05 -16.51 -20.51
N GLU A 621 0.88 -16.86 -19.53
CA GLU A 621 0.39 -17.41 -18.26
C GLU A 621 -0.37 -16.35 -17.45
N LEU A 622 0.08 -15.09 -17.49
CA LEU A 622 -0.58 -13.97 -16.83
C LEU A 622 -2.00 -13.72 -17.34
N VAL A 623 -2.23 -13.82 -18.66
CA VAL A 623 -3.58 -13.68 -19.25
C VAL A 623 -4.55 -14.74 -18.72
N ASN A 624 -4.02 -15.93 -18.44
CA ASN A 624 -4.80 -17.11 -18.07
C ASN A 624 -4.68 -17.42 -16.57
N ILE A 625 -4.25 -16.46 -15.75
CA ILE A 625 -3.92 -16.68 -14.33
C ILE A 625 -5.11 -17.21 -13.53
N HIS A 626 -6.33 -16.77 -13.84
CA HIS A 626 -7.58 -17.24 -13.23
C HIS A 626 -7.86 -18.73 -13.48
N VAL A 627 -7.29 -19.33 -14.52
CA VAL A 627 -7.47 -20.77 -14.81
C VAL A 627 -6.77 -21.65 -13.77
N VAL A 628 -5.90 -21.07 -12.93
CA VAL A 628 -5.24 -21.77 -11.82
C VAL A 628 -6.26 -22.41 -10.87
N HIS A 629 -7.42 -21.78 -10.63
CA HIS A 629 -8.46 -22.33 -9.75
C HIS A 629 -9.08 -23.62 -10.30
N GLY A 630 -9.06 -23.82 -11.62
CA GLY A 630 -9.57 -25.02 -12.25
C GLY A 630 -8.66 -26.26 -12.11
N LYS A 631 -7.45 -26.10 -11.53
CA LYS A 631 -6.51 -27.22 -11.33
C LYS A 631 -6.80 -27.94 -10.02
N ASN A 632 -6.77 -29.27 -10.07
CA ASN A 632 -6.72 -30.06 -8.84
C ASN A 632 -5.35 -29.91 -8.14
N THR A 633 -5.27 -30.32 -6.87
CA THR A 633 -4.05 -30.19 -6.05
C THR A 633 -2.80 -30.77 -6.72
N TYR A 634 -2.92 -31.92 -7.38
CA TYR A 634 -1.81 -32.57 -8.06
C TYR A 634 -1.34 -31.78 -9.29
N GLU A 635 -2.27 -31.35 -10.15
CA GLU A 635 -2.00 -30.52 -11.32
C GLU A 635 -1.41 -29.17 -10.95
N TYR A 636 -1.87 -28.57 -9.85
CA TYR A 636 -1.34 -27.33 -9.30
C TYR A 636 0.11 -27.51 -8.84
N GLN A 637 0.41 -28.56 -8.06
CA GLN A 637 1.77 -28.85 -7.62
C GLN A 637 2.72 -29.13 -8.79
N GLN A 638 2.27 -29.86 -9.82
CA GLN A 638 3.07 -30.07 -11.03
C GLN A 638 3.36 -28.77 -11.77
N TYR A 639 2.36 -27.89 -11.86
CA TYR A 639 2.50 -26.58 -12.47
C TYR A 639 3.48 -25.67 -11.72
N LEU A 640 3.38 -25.60 -10.39
CA LEU A 640 4.35 -24.86 -9.56
C LEU A 640 5.77 -25.43 -9.68
N LYS A 641 5.92 -26.77 -9.68
CA LYS A 641 7.24 -27.41 -9.90
C LYS A 641 7.84 -27.02 -11.24
N PHE A 642 7.01 -26.93 -12.28
CA PHE A 642 7.44 -26.45 -13.59
C PHE A 642 7.92 -24.99 -13.55
N LEU A 643 7.13 -24.07 -12.98
CA LEU A 643 7.54 -22.67 -12.84
C LEU A 643 8.83 -22.52 -12.00
N LYS A 644 8.93 -23.23 -10.88
CA LYS A 644 10.14 -23.27 -10.04
C LYS A 644 11.35 -23.81 -10.81
N SER A 645 11.16 -24.72 -11.77
CA SER A 645 12.25 -25.19 -12.64
C SER A 645 12.74 -24.13 -13.64
N ILE A 646 11.84 -23.26 -14.12
CA ILE A 646 12.21 -22.08 -14.93
C ILE A 646 12.92 -21.05 -14.07
N LEU A 647 12.44 -20.82 -12.84
CA LEU A 647 13.09 -19.94 -11.88
C LEU A 647 14.53 -20.40 -11.60
N GLN A 648 14.72 -21.68 -11.26
CA GLN A 648 16.05 -22.25 -11.04
C GLN A 648 16.97 -22.08 -12.26
N TYR A 649 16.42 -22.19 -13.48
CA TYR A 649 17.19 -21.96 -14.70
C TYR A 649 17.69 -20.52 -14.80
N VAL A 650 16.84 -19.52 -14.57
CA VAL A 650 17.25 -18.10 -14.64
C VAL A 650 18.15 -17.69 -13.48
N GLU A 651 17.98 -18.26 -12.28
CA GLU A 651 18.92 -18.10 -11.15
C GLU A 651 20.33 -18.62 -11.49
N ASN A 652 20.40 -19.80 -12.12
CA ASN A 652 21.66 -20.36 -12.59
C ASN A 652 22.28 -19.50 -13.70
N LEU A 653 21.47 -18.92 -14.59
CA LEU A 653 21.96 -17.96 -15.57
C LEU A 653 22.57 -16.73 -14.90
N VAL A 654 21.88 -16.10 -13.94
CA VAL A 654 22.40 -14.95 -13.18
C VAL A 654 23.78 -15.26 -12.57
N THR A 655 23.95 -16.48 -12.06
CA THR A 655 25.23 -16.92 -11.50
C THR A 655 26.28 -17.01 -12.60
N TYR A 656 25.99 -17.68 -13.72
CA TYR A 656 26.94 -17.92 -14.81
C TYR A 656 27.30 -16.67 -15.62
N THR A 657 26.38 -15.72 -15.75
CA THR A 657 26.57 -14.44 -16.45
C THR A 657 27.16 -13.34 -15.56
N SER A 658 27.40 -13.64 -14.27
CA SER A 658 28.11 -12.71 -13.39
C SER A 658 29.56 -12.50 -13.82
N GLN A 659 30.10 -11.32 -13.56
CA GLN A 659 31.50 -11.00 -13.88
C GLN A 659 32.50 -11.88 -13.12
N GLN A 660 32.13 -12.35 -11.93
CA GLN A 660 32.96 -13.20 -11.07
C GLN A 660 33.08 -14.62 -11.64
N GLU A 661 31.95 -15.23 -11.99
CA GLU A 661 31.93 -16.61 -12.48
C GLU A 661 32.32 -16.70 -13.96
N ASN A 662 31.75 -15.83 -14.80
CA ASN A 662 32.07 -15.70 -16.22
C ASN A 662 31.99 -17.05 -16.99
N LYS A 663 31.00 -17.90 -16.66
CA LYS A 663 30.86 -19.29 -17.13
C LYS A 663 29.98 -19.42 -18.39
N TRP A 664 30.26 -18.63 -19.43
CA TRP A 664 29.46 -18.56 -20.66
C TRP A 664 29.34 -19.90 -21.43
N ASN A 665 30.35 -20.77 -21.37
CA ASN A 665 30.28 -22.08 -22.05
C ASN A 665 29.26 -23.03 -21.41
N LYS A 666 28.96 -22.84 -20.11
CA LYS A 666 27.98 -23.68 -19.41
C LYS A 666 26.53 -23.24 -19.67
N THR A 667 26.32 -22.03 -20.22
CA THR A 667 24.96 -21.51 -20.43
C THR A 667 24.24 -22.29 -21.53
N ILE A 668 24.92 -22.73 -22.59
CA ILE A 668 24.30 -23.46 -23.72
C ILE A 668 23.64 -24.77 -23.25
N ASN A 669 24.39 -25.59 -22.51
CA ASN A 669 23.88 -26.87 -21.97
C ASN A 669 22.73 -26.67 -20.98
N LEU A 670 22.87 -25.66 -20.10
CA LEU A 670 21.83 -25.26 -19.17
C LEU A 670 20.55 -24.84 -19.91
N THR A 671 20.69 -24.03 -20.96
CA THR A 671 19.60 -23.58 -21.84
C THR A 671 18.92 -24.73 -22.56
N HIS A 672 19.69 -25.68 -23.11
CA HIS A 672 19.13 -26.85 -23.80
C HIS A 672 18.24 -27.69 -22.85
N THR A 673 18.69 -27.92 -21.62
CA THR A 673 17.92 -28.67 -20.61
C THR A 673 16.63 -27.93 -20.23
N ALA A 674 16.68 -26.61 -20.08
CA ALA A 674 15.49 -25.80 -19.78
C ALA A 674 14.48 -25.81 -20.95
N LEU A 675 14.95 -25.67 -22.18
CA LEU A 675 14.09 -25.72 -23.37
C LEU A 675 13.40 -27.08 -23.52
N LEU A 676 14.10 -28.19 -23.24
CA LEU A 676 13.49 -29.53 -23.23
C LEU A 676 12.36 -29.65 -22.21
N LYS A 677 12.53 -29.07 -21.01
CA LYS A 677 11.48 -29.04 -19.97
C LYS A 677 10.27 -28.22 -20.42
N ILE A 678 10.49 -27.01 -20.97
CA ILE A 678 9.44 -26.15 -21.52
C ILE A 678 8.68 -26.88 -22.64
N TRP A 679 9.40 -27.47 -23.59
CA TRP A 679 8.83 -28.25 -24.68
C TRP A 679 7.97 -29.41 -24.17
N THR A 680 8.51 -30.22 -23.25
CA THR A 680 7.81 -31.38 -22.67
C THR A 680 6.51 -30.96 -21.98
N PHE A 681 6.56 -29.89 -21.19
CA PHE A 681 5.40 -29.38 -20.47
C PHE A 681 4.36 -28.77 -21.42
N SER A 682 4.81 -28.03 -22.44
CA SER A 682 3.95 -27.49 -23.51
C SER A 682 3.26 -28.59 -24.30
N LYS A 683 4.00 -29.65 -24.69
CA LYS A 683 3.47 -30.80 -25.43
C LYS A 683 2.40 -31.55 -24.64
N LYS A 684 2.55 -31.65 -23.32
CA LYS A 684 1.54 -32.23 -22.42
C LYS A 684 0.31 -31.34 -22.19
N LYS A 685 0.28 -30.12 -22.74
CA LYS A 685 -0.83 -29.15 -22.59
C LYS A 685 -1.15 -28.81 -21.13
N GLN A 686 -0.12 -28.74 -20.26
CA GLN A 686 -0.30 -28.55 -18.81
C GLN A 686 -0.19 -27.09 -18.33
N MET A 687 0.23 -26.18 -19.22
CA MET A 687 0.25 -24.72 -18.99
C MET A 687 -1.16 -24.11 -18.92
N LEU A 688 -1.31 -22.96 -18.27
CA LEU A 688 -2.62 -22.32 -18.11
C LEU A 688 -3.27 -21.95 -19.44
N ILE A 689 -2.47 -21.45 -20.40
CA ILE A 689 -2.96 -21.12 -21.74
C ILE A 689 -3.60 -22.31 -22.48
N HIS A 690 -3.16 -23.54 -22.19
CA HIS A 690 -3.72 -24.73 -22.81
C HIS A 690 -5.04 -25.16 -22.15
N LEU A 691 -5.24 -24.82 -20.89
CA LEU A 691 -6.44 -25.16 -20.12
C LEU A 691 -7.58 -24.18 -20.37
N ALA A 692 -7.29 -22.91 -20.67
CA ALA A 692 -8.28 -21.89 -21.00
C ALA A 692 -9.19 -22.27 -22.19
N LYS A 693 -8.75 -23.18 -23.06
CA LYS A 693 -9.53 -23.69 -24.22
C LYS A 693 -10.57 -24.77 -23.87
N LYS A 694 -10.55 -25.36 -22.67
CA LYS A 694 -11.48 -26.45 -22.30
C LYS A 694 -12.85 -25.98 -21.80
N SER A 695 -13.04 -24.69 -21.51
CA SER A 695 -14.30 -24.18 -20.94
C SER A 695 -15.40 -23.89 -21.99
N THR A 696 -15.13 -23.99 -23.29
CA THR A 696 -16.12 -23.77 -24.36
C THR A 696 -16.64 -25.07 -24.98
N SER A 697 -17.11 -26.02 -24.15
CA SER A 697 -17.93 -27.13 -24.66
C SER A 697 -18.77 -27.81 -23.57
N LYS A 698 -19.53 -27.07 -22.76
CA LYS A 698 -20.75 -27.60 -22.10
C LYS A 698 -21.78 -26.49 -21.93
N GLY A 699 -22.89 -26.62 -22.65
CA GLY A 699 -24.02 -25.69 -22.65
C GLY A 699 -24.62 -25.55 -24.05
N GLY A 700 -25.00 -26.67 -24.66
CA GLY A 700 -25.92 -26.70 -25.79
C GLY A 700 -27.33 -26.96 -25.27
N LEU A 701 -28.29 -26.33 -25.95
CA LEU A 701 -29.75 -26.27 -25.76
C LEU A 701 -30.23 -25.30 -24.68
#